data_AF-A0AAN6RI21-F1
#
_entry.id   AF-A0AAN6RI21-F1
#
_cell.length_a   1.000
_cell.length_b   1.000
_cell.length_c   1.000
_cell.angle_alpha   90.00
_cell.angle_beta   90.00
_cell.angle_gamma   90.00
#
_symmetry.space_group_name_H-M   'P 1'
#
loop_
_entity.id
_entity.type
_entity.pdbx_description
1 polymer ?
#
loop_
_entity_poly.entity_id
_entity_poly.type
_entity_poly.pdbx_seq_one_letter_code
_entity_poly.pdbx_strand_id
1 'polypeptide(L)'
;MASSAFESILSPLDTTRQPASQPASKQASKQAARPPPLAMPQDHIPLGSRTPPLCAEQVPLNFARLHHTNIPSPGDPDYLHYQAVQKVALTNAVKLFEQELAARSPIEHIELLNETLIVQTRSQSKLSQQELADLQKATHFDKKELQQWYKGFLKDCPSGMLTKEEFQKIYKQFFPFGDPSSFADYVFNVFDADKSGTIDFKEFICALSVTSRGKMEDKLDWAFQLYDIDGDGKISYEEMLSIVEAIYKMVGSMVKLPEDEDTPEKRVRKIFRMMDKDENGSLDMAEFKEGSKRDETIVSALSLYDGLTIYYKGHALPPAQCLAGAGSLVQDPATPPMRGKRNRVIGYDTMPTVHLLDYVAGNVRSLVNAIEKVGYTVEWVRSPQDVPSAEKLIIPGVGHFGHCLTTLEKAGYIEPIRAHIQAGKPFMGICVGLQALFEGSEEDVHTKGLGVIPARLKKFDAKDKSVPHIGWNSANTSRTGHVTDESLYGLRPASKYYYVHSYAVPYREGELEKHGWTVATARYGDEEFVGAVAKDNVFATQFHPEKSGAAGLRTLKAFLDGKRSQKLPETPSAEAAREGLTRRVIACLDVRTNDQGDLVVTKGDQYDVREKDGVSTGGAVRNLGKPVDMAKKYYEQGADEVTFLNITSFRNCPVADTPMLEILRLTSETVFVPLTIGGGIRDTVDTDGTNISALDIATMYFKSGADKVSVGSDAVTAAEAYYARGSKLDGTTAIETISAAYGNQAVVVSVDPRRIYVSSPEATTHHTLKTAFPGPNGEEYCWYQCTIKGGREGRDLDVRQLVTAVEAMGAGEILLNCIDKDGTNSGFDLELINDVKASIKIPVIASSGAGDPGHFEEVFAKTSTDAALGAGMFHRGEYTVKQVKGFLREKGQLVRQYEEGL
;
A
#
# COMPACT_ATOMS: atom_id res chain seq x y z
N MET A 1 6.84 23.51 -49.91
CA MET A 1 6.09 24.23 -50.95
C MET A 1 4.62 23.88 -50.80
N ALA A 2 3.77 24.91 -50.73
CA ALA A 2 2.36 25.04 -51.17
C ALA A 2 1.61 23.77 -51.60
N SER A 3 0.30 23.58 -51.41
CA SER A 3 -0.80 24.43 -50.91
C SER A 3 -2.06 23.55 -50.88
N SER A 4 -2.92 23.86 -49.91
CA SER A 4 -4.36 23.67 -49.76
C SER A 4 -5.29 23.51 -50.99
N ALA A 5 -6.43 22.84 -50.71
CA ALA A 5 -7.84 23.24 -51.00
C ALA A 5 -8.59 22.71 -52.23
N PHE A 6 -9.81 22.22 -51.96
CA PHE A 6 -11.16 22.50 -52.55
C PHE A 6 -12.04 21.21 -52.46
N GLU A 7 -13.12 21.14 -51.66
CA GLU A 7 -14.52 21.62 -51.89
C GLU A 7 -15.12 21.09 -53.22
N SER A 8 -16.40 20.74 -53.41
CA SER A 8 -17.64 20.54 -52.64
C SER A 8 -18.75 20.22 -53.69
N ILE A 9 -20.00 19.93 -53.26
CA ILE A 9 -21.30 20.18 -53.98
C ILE A 9 -22.08 19.03 -54.70
N LEU A 10 -23.14 18.59 -53.99
CA LEU A 10 -24.60 18.51 -54.31
C LEU A 10 -25.25 17.65 -55.46
N SER A 11 -26.19 16.79 -55.02
CA SER A 11 -27.62 16.63 -55.46
C SER A 11 -27.98 15.79 -56.73
N PRO A 12 -29.27 15.47 -57.05
CA PRO A 12 -30.45 15.03 -56.26
C PRO A 12 -31.43 13.99 -56.96
N LEU A 13 -32.51 13.57 -56.25
CA LEU A 13 -33.89 13.16 -56.69
C LEU A 13 -34.07 11.93 -57.64
N ASP A 14 -35.19 11.19 -57.74
CA ASP A 14 -36.42 10.85 -56.98
C ASP A 14 -37.28 9.96 -57.93
N THR A 15 -38.38 9.36 -57.42
CA THR A 15 -39.57 8.78 -58.11
C THR A 15 -39.47 7.32 -58.63
N THR A 16 -40.44 6.40 -58.52
CA THR A 16 -41.87 6.30 -58.12
C THR A 16 -42.21 4.78 -58.01
N ARG A 17 -43.27 4.22 -57.39
CA ARG A 17 -44.74 4.40 -57.58
C ARG A 17 -45.54 3.45 -56.63
N GLN A 18 -46.71 3.91 -56.14
CA GLN A 18 -47.79 3.14 -55.47
C GLN A 18 -48.83 2.58 -56.49
N PRO A 19 -49.91 1.83 -56.09
CA PRO A 19 -51.18 2.39 -55.51
C PRO A 19 -51.75 1.53 -54.34
N ALA A 20 -52.37 2.05 -53.26
CA ALA A 20 -53.63 2.78 -53.02
C ALA A 20 -54.90 1.90 -52.79
N SER A 21 -55.37 1.87 -51.53
CA SER A 21 -56.80 1.78 -51.13
C SER A 21 -56.99 2.34 -49.71
N GLN A 22 -57.94 3.26 -49.56
CA GLN A 22 -58.46 3.91 -48.33
C GLN A 22 -59.99 3.61 -48.25
N PRO A 23 -60.80 4.00 -47.23
CA PRO A 23 -60.56 5.02 -46.19
C PRO A 23 -61.10 4.68 -44.77
N ALA A 24 -60.89 5.62 -43.84
CA ALA A 24 -61.87 6.14 -42.86
C ALA A 24 -61.41 6.21 -41.39
N SER A 25 -61.70 7.37 -40.82
CA SER A 25 -61.30 8.00 -39.57
C SER A 25 -61.92 7.40 -38.30
N LYS A 26 -61.27 7.63 -37.15
CA LYS A 26 -61.94 8.18 -35.94
C LYS A 26 -60.94 8.72 -34.91
N GLN A 27 -61.11 10.01 -34.67
CA GLN A 27 -60.63 10.82 -33.56
C GLN A 27 -61.74 10.88 -32.49
N ALA A 28 -61.35 10.97 -31.22
CA ALA A 28 -62.07 11.58 -30.08
C ALA A 28 -63.44 11.04 -29.58
N SER A 29 -63.54 10.79 -28.27
CA SER A 29 -64.64 11.21 -27.37
C SER A 29 -64.24 10.92 -25.90
N LYS A 30 -64.26 11.91 -24.98
CA LYS A 30 -65.37 12.33 -24.07
C LYS A 30 -65.62 11.29 -22.95
N GLN A 31 -65.91 11.60 -21.69
CA GLN A 31 -66.45 12.77 -20.98
C GLN A 31 -66.37 12.43 -19.47
N ALA A 32 -66.29 13.38 -18.53
CA ALA A 32 -67.40 13.85 -17.67
C ALA A 32 -66.78 14.13 -16.28
N ALA A 33 -67.25 14.99 -15.38
CA ALA A 33 -68.22 16.08 -15.37
C ALA A 33 -67.99 16.82 -14.01
N ARG A 34 -68.30 18.11 -13.97
CA ARG A 34 -68.32 18.94 -12.75
C ARG A 34 -69.37 18.46 -11.74
N PRO A 35 -69.14 18.64 -10.42
CA PRO A 35 -70.22 18.86 -9.45
C PRO A 35 -70.55 20.37 -9.30
N PRO A 36 -71.74 20.71 -8.78
CA PRO A 36 -72.38 22.03 -8.83
C PRO A 36 -71.89 23.01 -7.74
N PRO A 37 -72.28 24.31 -7.79
CA PRO A 37 -71.88 25.31 -6.80
C PRO A 37 -72.75 25.18 -5.54
N LEU A 38 -72.12 25.10 -4.37
CA LEU A 38 -72.79 25.22 -3.08
C LEU A 38 -72.51 26.60 -2.47
N ALA A 39 -73.60 27.24 -2.09
CA ALA A 39 -73.70 28.59 -1.58
C ALA A 39 -72.87 28.84 -0.31
N MET A 40 -72.41 30.08 -0.16
CA MET A 40 -71.81 30.61 1.06
C MET A 40 -72.84 30.62 2.20
N PRO A 41 -72.56 30.03 3.37
CA PRO A 41 -73.22 30.42 4.60
C PRO A 41 -72.58 31.72 5.09
N GLN A 42 -73.37 32.79 5.17
CA GLN A 42 -73.01 33.96 5.97
C GLN A 42 -73.24 33.64 7.44
N ASP A 43 -72.30 32.95 8.08
CA ASP A 43 -72.33 32.77 9.53
C ASP A 43 -71.44 33.85 10.18
N HIS A 44 -72.05 34.98 10.50
CA HIS A 44 -71.48 35.94 11.43
C HIS A 44 -71.59 35.40 12.85
N ILE A 45 -70.47 35.35 13.59
CA ILE A 45 -70.51 35.20 15.05
C ILE A 45 -70.72 36.60 15.65
N PRO A 46 -71.83 36.87 16.36
CA PRO A 46 -72.01 38.13 17.06
C PRO A 46 -70.95 38.25 18.17
N LEU A 47 -70.34 39.44 18.29
CA LEU A 47 -69.54 39.80 19.46
C LEU A 47 -70.42 39.65 20.71
N GLY A 48 -70.21 38.59 21.48
CA GLY A 48 -70.97 38.27 22.69
C GLY A 48 -71.04 36.79 23.08
N SER A 49 -70.69 35.84 22.21
CA SER A 49 -70.66 34.42 22.59
C SER A 49 -69.25 34.00 23.05
N ARG A 50 -69.13 33.53 24.30
CA ARG A 50 -67.92 32.86 24.82
C ARG A 50 -67.63 31.59 24.01
N THR A 51 -66.81 31.68 22.97
CA THR A 51 -66.23 30.53 22.27
C THR A 51 -64.87 30.17 22.88
N PRO A 52 -64.51 28.88 22.96
CA PRO A 52 -63.18 28.46 23.43
C PRO A 52 -62.08 28.90 22.45
N PRO A 53 -60.82 29.01 22.89
CA PRO A 53 -59.70 29.42 22.05
C PRO A 53 -59.59 28.52 20.82
N LEU A 54 -59.45 29.14 19.64
CA LEU A 54 -59.29 28.45 18.37
C LEU A 54 -58.05 27.53 18.40
N CYS A 55 -58.24 26.24 18.14
CA CYS A 55 -57.13 25.31 17.91
C CYS A 55 -56.57 25.49 16.49
N ALA A 56 -55.27 25.32 16.32
CA ALA A 56 -54.45 25.75 15.18
C ALA A 56 -54.74 25.11 13.80
N GLU A 57 -55.87 24.41 13.61
CA GLU A 57 -56.05 23.52 12.44
C GLU A 57 -57.35 23.72 11.62
N GLN A 58 -58.05 24.86 11.70
CA GLN A 58 -59.15 25.16 10.76
C GLN A 58 -59.10 26.59 10.14
N VAL A 59 -59.58 26.65 8.89
CA VAL A 59 -59.20 27.42 7.68
C VAL A 59 -59.80 28.87 7.62
N PRO A 60 -59.54 29.75 6.61
CA PRO A 60 -58.34 30.38 5.99
C PRO A 60 -58.28 31.93 6.22
N LEU A 61 -57.32 32.61 5.57
CA LEU A 61 -57.02 34.06 5.45
C LEU A 61 -58.15 35.14 5.52
N ASN A 62 -59.43 34.79 5.50
CA ASN A 62 -60.52 35.78 5.51
C ASN A 62 -60.76 36.45 6.88
N PHE A 63 -60.00 36.11 7.93
CA PHE A 63 -60.08 36.76 9.23
C PHE A 63 -59.06 37.91 9.44
N ALA A 64 -58.19 38.18 8.47
CA ALA A 64 -57.50 39.47 8.42
C ALA A 64 -58.55 40.54 8.07
N ARG A 65 -59.03 41.26 9.10
CA ARG A 65 -60.12 42.25 8.94
C ARG A 65 -59.79 43.30 7.87
N LEU A 66 -60.84 43.76 7.19
CA LEU A 66 -60.89 45.05 6.50
C LEU A 66 -60.61 46.21 7.48
N HIS A 67 -59.97 47.27 6.97
CA HIS A 67 -59.39 48.45 7.65
C HIS A 67 -60.27 49.27 8.64
N HIS A 68 -61.46 48.85 9.06
CA HIS A 68 -62.47 49.75 9.67
C HIS A 68 -63.20 49.21 10.92
N THR A 69 -62.49 48.58 11.86
CA THR A 69 -63.09 48.20 13.15
C THR A 69 -62.21 48.55 14.35
N ASN A 70 -62.83 49.03 15.44
CA ASN A 70 -62.18 49.45 16.69
C ASN A 70 -61.32 48.35 17.31
N ILE A 71 -60.12 48.75 17.75
CA ILE A 71 -59.16 47.93 18.50
C ILE A 71 -59.51 48.05 20.00
N PRO A 72 -59.72 46.94 20.73
CA PRO A 72 -59.99 46.99 22.17
C PRO A 72 -58.80 47.58 22.94
N SER A 73 -59.06 48.30 24.03
CA SER A 73 -57.99 48.82 24.89
C SER A 73 -57.46 47.73 25.84
N PRO A 74 -56.24 47.82 26.38
CA PRO A 74 -55.66 46.80 27.27
C PRO A 74 -56.48 46.46 28.53
N GLY A 75 -57.45 47.29 28.90
CA GLY A 75 -58.38 47.05 30.01
C GLY A 75 -59.71 46.40 29.62
N ASP A 76 -59.98 46.17 28.33
CA ASP A 76 -61.22 45.54 27.87
C ASP A 76 -61.17 44.01 28.03
N PRO A 77 -62.29 43.36 28.43
CA PRO A 77 -62.36 41.90 28.56
C PRO A 77 -61.97 41.13 27.29
N ASP A 78 -62.20 41.75 26.13
CA ASP A 78 -61.95 41.16 24.82
C ASP A 78 -60.51 41.38 24.31
N TYR A 79 -59.67 42.14 25.03
CA TYR A 79 -58.29 42.45 24.61
C TYR A 79 -57.39 41.20 24.55
N LEU A 80 -57.54 40.29 25.51
CA LEU A 80 -56.79 39.02 25.54
C LEU A 80 -57.14 38.12 24.36
N HIS A 81 -58.42 38.10 23.98
CA HIS A 81 -58.88 37.36 22.80
C HIS A 81 -58.36 38.01 21.50
N TYR A 82 -58.37 39.35 21.43
CA TYR A 82 -57.79 40.10 20.32
C TYR A 82 -56.29 39.82 20.12
N GLN A 83 -55.50 39.81 21.20
CA GLN A 83 -54.07 39.44 21.15
C GLN A 83 -53.86 38.00 20.66
N ALA A 84 -54.68 37.05 21.14
CA ALA A 84 -54.59 35.66 20.73
C ALA A 84 -54.89 35.49 19.22
N VAL A 85 -55.91 36.19 18.70
CA VAL A 85 -56.26 36.16 17.28
C VAL A 85 -55.16 36.81 16.42
N GLN A 86 -54.58 37.93 16.83
CA GLN A 86 -53.45 38.55 16.11
C GLN A 86 -52.22 37.64 16.08
N LYS A 87 -51.91 36.98 17.20
CA LYS A 87 -50.76 36.08 17.27
C LYS A 87 -50.94 34.88 16.32
N VAL A 88 -52.13 34.27 16.30
CA VAL A 88 -52.43 33.16 15.38
C VAL A 88 -52.45 33.62 13.92
N ALA A 89 -53.01 34.80 13.62
CA ALA A 89 -53.01 35.36 12.26
C ALA A 89 -51.59 35.65 11.76
N LEU A 90 -50.72 36.22 12.61
CA LEU A 90 -49.32 36.47 12.28
C LEU A 90 -48.55 35.16 12.06
N THR A 91 -48.71 34.18 12.95
CA THR A 91 -48.08 32.86 12.79
C THR A 91 -48.51 32.18 11.49
N ASN A 92 -49.80 32.26 11.12
CA ASN A 92 -50.28 31.70 9.87
C ASN A 92 -49.78 32.48 8.64
N ALA A 93 -49.69 33.81 8.71
CA ALA A 93 -49.16 34.64 7.63
C ALA A 93 -47.67 34.38 7.39
N VAL A 94 -46.88 34.25 8.45
CA VAL A 94 -45.46 33.87 8.37
C VAL A 94 -45.31 32.48 7.76
N LYS A 95 -46.10 31.50 8.23
CA LYS A 95 -46.06 30.13 7.70
C LYS A 95 -46.48 30.01 6.23
N LEU A 96 -47.45 30.83 5.78
CA LEU A 96 -47.84 30.91 4.37
C LEU A 96 -46.79 31.63 3.52
N PHE A 97 -46.18 32.69 4.05
CA PHE A 97 -45.09 33.39 3.39
C PHE A 97 -43.87 32.48 3.23
N GLU A 98 -43.52 31.69 4.24
CA GLU A 98 -42.51 30.61 4.16
C GLU A 98 -42.87 29.59 3.08
N GLN A 99 -44.12 29.14 2.99
CA GLN A 99 -44.56 28.21 1.94
C GLN A 99 -44.48 28.82 0.53
N GLU A 100 -44.81 30.10 0.37
CA GLU A 100 -44.76 30.78 -0.93
C GLU A 100 -43.31 31.12 -1.35
N LEU A 101 -42.44 31.49 -0.41
CA LEU A 101 -41.00 31.63 -0.61
C LEU A 101 -40.34 30.29 -0.96
N ALA A 102 -40.67 29.20 -0.27
CA ALA A 102 -40.14 27.87 -0.55
C ALA A 102 -40.64 27.30 -1.91
N ALA A 103 -41.79 27.76 -2.39
CA ALA A 103 -42.31 27.37 -3.71
C ALA A 103 -41.63 28.13 -4.87
N ARG A 104 -41.06 29.31 -4.61
CA ARG A 104 -40.51 30.21 -5.66
C ARG A 104 -39.03 30.55 -5.50
N SER A 105 -38.40 30.11 -4.43
CA SER A 105 -36.97 30.31 -4.14
C SER A 105 -36.38 29.01 -3.54
N PRO A 106 -35.05 28.83 -3.56
CA PRO A 106 -34.39 27.67 -2.98
C PRO A 106 -34.35 27.70 -1.44
N ILE A 107 -35.04 28.62 -0.77
CA ILE A 107 -35.02 28.75 0.70
C ILE A 107 -36.01 27.75 1.32
N GLU A 108 -35.54 26.91 2.24
CA GLU A 108 -36.32 25.86 2.92
C GLU A 108 -36.83 26.30 4.29
N HIS A 109 -36.07 27.14 5.01
CA HIS A 109 -36.46 27.63 6.34
C HIS A 109 -35.90 29.04 6.59
N ILE A 110 -36.68 29.89 7.25
CA ILE A 110 -36.28 31.26 7.63
C ILE A 110 -36.64 31.44 9.10
N GLU A 111 -35.68 31.82 9.93
CA GLU A 111 -35.91 32.09 11.35
C GLU A 111 -35.27 33.41 11.77
N LEU A 112 -35.99 34.20 12.57
CA LEU A 112 -35.47 35.43 13.14
C LEU A 112 -35.06 35.19 14.60
N LEU A 113 -33.77 35.16 14.87
CA LEU A 113 -33.20 34.95 16.21
C LEU A 113 -32.37 36.17 16.60
N ASN A 114 -32.76 36.84 17.69
CA ASN A 114 -32.06 38.00 18.26
C ASN A 114 -31.66 39.05 17.20
N GLU A 115 -32.65 39.52 16.44
CA GLU A 115 -32.51 40.49 15.34
C GLU A 115 -31.67 40.05 14.14
N THR A 116 -31.22 38.79 14.11
CA THR A 116 -30.49 38.20 12.99
C THR A 116 -31.39 37.25 12.21
N LEU A 117 -31.46 37.44 10.89
CA LEU A 117 -32.25 36.59 9.99
C LEU A 117 -31.40 35.39 9.54
N ILE A 118 -31.78 34.20 9.98
CA ILE A 118 -31.17 32.93 9.56
C ILE A 118 -31.98 32.38 8.39
N VAL A 119 -31.32 32.20 7.25
CA VAL A 119 -31.92 31.68 6.02
C VAL A 119 -31.25 30.35 5.68
N GLN A 120 -32.02 29.26 5.69
CA GLN A 120 -31.57 27.94 5.25
C GLN A 120 -32.10 27.65 3.85
N THR A 121 -31.20 27.34 2.92
CA THR A 121 -31.54 26.94 1.54
C THR A 121 -31.54 25.42 1.39
N ARG A 122 -32.38 24.90 0.49
CA ARG A 122 -32.36 23.51 0.05
C ARG A 122 -30.97 23.19 -0.48
N SER A 123 -30.25 22.30 0.21
CA SER A 123 -29.04 21.71 -0.33
C SER A 123 -29.41 20.98 -1.62
N GLN A 124 -29.03 21.51 -2.78
CA GLN A 124 -29.19 20.76 -4.01
C GLN A 124 -28.28 19.53 -3.94
N SER A 125 -28.85 18.33 -3.97
CA SER A 125 -28.06 17.08 -3.96
C SER A 125 -27.21 16.87 -5.21
N LYS A 126 -27.31 17.78 -6.20
CA LYS A 126 -26.60 17.77 -7.48
C LYS A 126 -26.38 19.20 -7.97
N LEU A 127 -25.19 19.48 -8.51
CA LEU A 127 -24.90 20.70 -9.24
C LEU A 127 -25.84 20.86 -10.46
N SER A 128 -26.27 22.08 -10.74
CA SER A 128 -27.06 22.39 -11.94
C SER A 128 -26.26 22.15 -13.22
N GLN A 129 -26.94 22.04 -14.37
CA GLN A 129 -26.26 21.88 -15.66
C GLN A 129 -25.35 23.07 -16.00
N GLN A 130 -25.71 24.28 -15.56
CA GLN A 130 -24.94 25.49 -15.80
C GLN A 130 -23.68 25.51 -14.92
N GLU A 131 -23.80 25.23 -13.62
CA GLU A 131 -22.65 25.16 -12.70
C GLU A 131 -21.66 24.08 -13.12
N LEU A 132 -22.14 22.92 -13.56
CA LEU A 132 -21.26 21.87 -14.11
C LEU A 132 -20.52 22.35 -15.37
N ALA A 133 -21.20 23.06 -16.28
CA ALA A 133 -20.57 23.56 -17.49
C ALA A 133 -19.50 24.63 -17.17
N ASP A 134 -19.75 25.47 -16.16
CA ASP A 134 -18.82 26.51 -15.74
C ASP A 134 -17.62 25.94 -14.98
N LEU A 135 -17.84 24.96 -14.11
CA LEU A 135 -16.77 24.23 -13.41
C LEU A 135 -15.93 23.36 -14.38
N GLN A 136 -16.54 22.75 -15.39
CA GLN A 136 -15.79 22.01 -16.43
C GLN A 136 -14.91 22.91 -17.29
N LYS A 137 -15.25 24.21 -17.43
CA LYS A 137 -14.38 25.19 -18.12
C LYS A 137 -13.27 25.69 -17.21
N ALA A 138 -13.52 25.79 -15.91
CA ALA A 138 -12.57 26.32 -14.93
C ALA A 138 -11.63 25.25 -14.35
N THR A 139 -11.90 23.96 -14.58
CA THR A 139 -11.13 22.85 -13.99
C THR A 139 -10.78 21.76 -15.02
N HIS A 140 -9.83 20.90 -14.67
CA HIS A 140 -9.44 19.72 -15.44
C HIS A 140 -10.28 18.47 -15.09
N PHE A 141 -11.45 18.64 -14.47
CA PHE A 141 -12.34 17.55 -14.07
C PHE A 141 -13.50 17.37 -15.04
N ASP A 142 -13.90 16.11 -15.26
CA ASP A 142 -15.08 15.81 -16.06
C ASP A 142 -16.39 15.98 -15.26
N LYS A 143 -17.52 15.94 -15.96
CA LYS A 143 -18.84 16.15 -15.36
C LYS A 143 -19.19 15.14 -14.26
N LYS A 144 -18.76 13.88 -14.39
CA LYS A 144 -19.03 12.82 -13.41
C LYS A 144 -18.17 13.03 -12.17
N GLU A 145 -16.91 13.40 -12.37
CA GLU A 145 -15.97 13.72 -11.28
C GLU A 145 -16.47 14.90 -10.45
N LEU A 146 -16.86 16.01 -11.10
CA LEU A 146 -17.37 17.20 -10.39
C LEU A 146 -18.62 16.90 -9.54
N GLN A 147 -19.51 16.02 -10.02
CA GLN A 147 -20.67 15.59 -9.25
C GLN A 147 -20.30 14.72 -8.04
N GLN A 148 -19.27 13.89 -8.16
CA GLN A 148 -18.78 13.07 -7.05
C GLN A 148 -18.09 13.93 -5.99
N TRP A 149 -17.23 14.86 -6.41
CA TRP A 149 -16.58 15.81 -5.51
C TRP A 149 -17.59 16.67 -4.76
N TYR A 150 -18.61 17.18 -5.45
CA TYR A 150 -19.65 17.99 -4.80
C TYR A 150 -20.41 17.19 -3.74
N LYS A 151 -20.71 15.93 -4.04
CA LYS A 151 -21.38 15.05 -3.10
C LYS A 151 -20.51 14.71 -1.88
N GLY A 152 -19.20 14.52 -2.08
CA GLY A 152 -18.23 14.33 -0.99
C GLY A 152 -18.13 15.58 -0.13
N PHE A 153 -17.93 16.74 -0.75
CA PHE A 153 -17.83 18.02 -0.08
C PHE A 153 -19.07 18.34 0.78
N LEU A 154 -20.29 18.13 0.27
CA LEU A 154 -21.52 18.34 1.06
C LEU A 154 -21.74 17.32 2.17
N LYS A 155 -21.16 16.12 2.07
CA LYS A 155 -21.23 15.11 3.14
C LYS A 155 -20.35 15.51 4.32
N ASP A 156 -19.22 16.11 4.00
CA ASP A 156 -18.15 16.46 4.92
C ASP A 156 -18.32 17.86 5.51
N CYS A 157 -18.89 18.76 4.71
CA CYS A 157 -19.31 20.11 5.07
C CYS A 157 -20.80 20.27 4.76
N PRO A 158 -21.72 19.83 5.66
CA PRO A 158 -23.17 19.92 5.45
C PRO A 158 -23.69 21.35 5.25
N SER A 159 -22.94 22.35 5.72
CA SER A 159 -23.14 23.78 5.48
C SER A 159 -22.92 24.21 4.03
N GLY A 160 -22.18 23.41 3.23
CA GLY A 160 -21.73 23.77 1.89
C GLY A 160 -20.58 24.77 1.86
N MET A 161 -19.99 25.08 3.01
CA MET A 161 -18.87 26.00 3.20
C MET A 161 -17.90 25.44 4.24
N LEU A 162 -16.60 25.60 4.02
CA LEU A 162 -15.56 25.10 4.92
C LEU A 162 -14.93 26.27 5.70
N THR A 163 -15.05 26.27 7.04
CA THR A 163 -14.44 27.33 7.85
C THR A 163 -12.96 27.08 8.11
N LYS A 164 -12.26 28.14 8.51
CA LYS A 164 -10.84 28.09 8.85
C LYS A 164 -10.51 27.04 9.92
N GLU A 165 -11.33 26.95 10.96
CA GLU A 165 -11.15 25.99 12.07
C GLU A 165 -11.39 24.54 11.62
N GLU A 166 -12.30 24.33 10.69
CA GLU A 166 -12.58 23.02 10.10
C GLU A 166 -11.42 22.58 9.19
N PHE A 167 -10.90 23.50 8.38
CA PHE A 167 -9.73 23.27 7.53
C PHE A 167 -8.48 22.92 8.34
N GLN A 168 -8.21 23.64 9.44
CA GLN A 168 -7.09 23.32 10.34
C GLN A 168 -7.22 21.93 11.00
N LYS A 169 -8.43 21.54 11.41
CA LYS A 169 -8.69 20.20 11.98
C LYS A 169 -8.33 19.09 11.00
N ILE A 170 -8.63 19.29 9.72
CA ILE A 170 -8.29 18.34 8.66
C ILE A 170 -6.77 18.18 8.58
N TYR A 171 -6.02 19.29 8.49
CA TYR A 171 -4.55 19.25 8.45
C TYR A 171 -3.93 18.60 9.69
N LYS A 172 -4.52 18.82 10.88
CA LYS A 172 -4.06 18.19 12.14
C LYS A 172 -4.23 16.67 12.18
N GLN A 173 -5.16 16.10 11.40
CA GLN A 173 -5.30 14.66 11.27
C GLN A 173 -4.16 14.04 10.47
N PHE A 174 -3.60 14.77 9.50
CA PHE A 174 -2.49 14.31 8.66
C PHE A 174 -1.12 14.51 9.32
N PHE A 175 -0.98 15.54 10.16
CA PHE A 175 0.26 15.85 10.88
C PHE A 175 0.04 15.83 12.41
N PRO A 176 -0.20 14.65 13.02
CA PRO A 176 -0.60 14.55 14.42
C PRO A 176 0.51 14.90 15.44
N PHE A 177 1.77 14.96 14.99
CA PHE A 177 2.94 15.18 15.83
C PHE A 177 3.52 16.61 15.75
N GLY A 178 2.99 17.47 14.86
CA GLY A 178 3.40 18.87 14.72
C GLY A 178 2.23 19.85 14.91
N ASP A 179 2.48 21.13 14.67
CA ASP A 179 1.44 22.17 14.67
C ASP A 179 1.21 22.73 13.26
N PRO A 180 0.23 22.19 12.51
CA PRO A 180 -0.05 22.65 11.16
C PRO A 180 -0.89 23.93 11.11
N SER A 181 -1.28 24.52 12.25
CA SER A 181 -2.29 25.58 12.29
C SER A 181 -1.89 26.80 11.45
N SER A 182 -0.65 27.27 11.60
CA SER A 182 -0.14 28.41 10.82
C SER A 182 -0.02 28.10 9.33
N PHE A 183 0.40 26.89 8.96
CA PHE A 183 0.53 26.51 7.55
C PHE A 183 -0.83 26.33 6.87
N ALA A 184 -1.79 25.71 7.57
CA ALA A 184 -3.15 25.57 7.11
C ALA A 184 -3.83 26.93 6.89
N ASP A 185 -3.49 27.95 7.68
CA ASP A 185 -4.00 29.31 7.51
C ASP A 185 -3.55 29.95 6.20
N TYR A 186 -2.27 29.78 5.83
CA TYR A 186 -1.76 30.30 4.56
C TYR A 186 -2.45 29.62 3.38
N VAL A 187 -2.58 28.29 3.42
CA VAL A 187 -3.28 27.54 2.36
C VAL A 187 -4.76 27.92 2.30
N PHE A 188 -5.40 28.12 3.45
CA PHE A 188 -6.80 28.56 3.51
C PHE A 188 -7.00 29.90 2.81
N ASN A 189 -6.15 30.88 3.07
CA ASN A 189 -6.24 32.21 2.46
C ASN A 189 -6.03 32.19 0.94
N VAL A 190 -5.24 31.25 0.42
CA VAL A 190 -5.06 31.08 -1.04
C VAL A 190 -6.28 30.40 -1.67
N PHE A 191 -6.95 29.51 -0.94
CA PHE A 191 -8.15 28.84 -1.41
C PHE A 191 -9.38 29.75 -1.37
N ASP A 192 -9.48 30.63 -0.36
CA ASP A 192 -10.54 31.65 -0.19
C ASP A 192 -10.30 32.85 -1.11
N ALA A 193 -10.58 32.67 -2.40
CA ALA A 193 -10.26 33.63 -3.46
C ALA A 193 -11.08 34.92 -3.33
N ASP A 194 -12.30 34.85 -2.79
CA ASP A 194 -13.16 36.01 -2.56
C ASP A 194 -12.97 36.66 -1.17
N LYS A 195 -12.10 36.08 -0.33
CA LYS A 195 -11.80 36.52 1.05
C LYS A 195 -13.05 36.58 1.93
N SER A 196 -14.01 35.68 1.71
CA SER A 196 -15.24 35.58 2.48
C SER A 196 -15.02 35.03 3.90
N GLY A 197 -13.84 34.46 4.17
CA GLY A 197 -13.52 33.77 5.42
C GLY A 197 -14.00 32.32 5.44
N THR A 198 -14.51 31.80 4.32
CA THR A 198 -15.02 30.44 4.14
C THR A 198 -14.70 29.95 2.74
N ILE A 199 -14.31 28.68 2.58
CA ILE A 199 -14.06 28.12 1.24
C ILE A 199 -15.33 27.46 0.72
N ASP A 200 -15.85 27.90 -0.42
CA ASP A 200 -16.96 27.26 -1.10
C ASP A 200 -16.51 26.08 -1.99
N PHE A 201 -17.47 25.30 -2.52
CA PHE A 201 -17.12 24.16 -3.37
C PHE A 201 -16.38 24.53 -4.65
N LYS A 202 -16.73 25.67 -5.26
CA LYS A 202 -16.11 26.13 -6.51
C LYS A 202 -14.66 26.52 -6.25
N GLU A 203 -14.38 27.23 -5.17
CA GLU A 203 -13.04 27.59 -4.73
C GLU A 203 -12.20 26.35 -4.43
N PHE A 204 -12.76 25.44 -3.63
CA PHE A 204 -12.12 24.16 -3.29
C PHE A 204 -11.74 23.35 -4.53
N ILE A 205 -12.67 23.15 -5.47
CA ILE A 205 -12.43 22.28 -6.64
C ILE A 205 -11.52 22.95 -7.68
N CYS A 206 -11.54 24.28 -7.80
CA CYS A 206 -10.62 25.02 -8.65
C CYS A 206 -9.18 24.92 -8.11
N ALA A 207 -8.98 25.14 -6.82
CA ALA A 207 -7.68 25.02 -6.19
C ALA A 207 -7.13 23.58 -6.27
N LEU A 208 -8.00 22.58 -6.07
CA LEU A 208 -7.66 21.16 -6.23
C LEU A 208 -7.27 20.82 -7.68
N SER A 209 -7.95 21.42 -8.66
CA SER A 209 -7.66 21.21 -10.09
C SER A 209 -6.25 21.66 -10.46
N VAL A 210 -5.84 22.84 -9.99
CA VAL A 210 -4.51 23.39 -10.27
C VAL A 210 -3.43 22.57 -9.59
N THR A 211 -3.60 22.24 -8.31
CA THR A 211 -2.59 21.50 -7.52
C THR A 211 -2.41 20.06 -7.97
N SER A 212 -3.46 19.40 -8.50
CA SER A 212 -3.42 17.97 -8.85
C SER A 212 -3.34 17.63 -10.34
N ARG A 213 -3.78 18.53 -11.22
CA ARG A 213 -3.82 18.31 -12.67
C ARG A 213 -3.29 19.49 -13.48
N GLY A 214 -2.90 20.58 -12.81
CA GLY A 214 -2.27 21.74 -13.45
C GLY A 214 -0.88 21.40 -13.98
N LYS A 215 -0.44 22.16 -14.98
CA LYS A 215 0.94 22.06 -15.49
C LYS A 215 1.89 22.61 -14.44
N MET A 216 3.17 22.27 -14.56
CA MET A 216 4.22 22.79 -13.66
C MET A 216 4.17 24.33 -13.54
N GLU A 217 3.84 25.03 -14.64
CA GLU A 217 3.70 26.48 -14.64
C GLU A 217 2.54 26.96 -13.74
N ASP A 218 1.38 26.31 -13.83
CA ASP A 218 0.19 26.62 -13.02
C ASP A 218 0.43 26.32 -11.53
N LYS A 219 1.20 25.26 -11.24
CA LYS A 219 1.61 24.89 -9.88
C LYS A 219 2.58 25.91 -9.27
N LEU A 220 3.49 26.45 -10.08
CA LEU A 220 4.42 27.49 -9.64
C LEU A 220 3.71 28.83 -9.42
N ASP A 221 2.73 29.18 -10.27
CA ASP A 221 1.88 30.35 -10.06
C ASP A 221 1.08 30.22 -8.76
N TRP A 222 0.52 29.04 -8.49
CA TRP A 222 -0.17 28.75 -7.23
C TRP A 222 0.77 28.79 -6.03
N ALA A 223 1.97 28.22 -6.16
CA ALA A 223 2.97 28.25 -5.09
C ALA A 223 3.39 29.68 -4.77
N PHE A 224 3.58 30.54 -5.79
CA PHE A 224 3.90 31.94 -5.59
C PHE A 224 2.84 32.65 -4.74
N GLN A 225 1.55 32.43 -5.03
CA GLN A 225 0.44 32.99 -4.24
C GLN A 225 0.41 32.51 -2.79
N LEU A 226 0.98 31.34 -2.49
CA LEU A 226 1.11 30.84 -1.13
C LEU A 226 2.23 31.54 -0.34
N TYR A 227 3.30 31.95 -1.03
CA TYR A 227 4.44 32.64 -0.42
C TYR A 227 4.26 34.16 -0.36
N ASP A 228 3.49 34.75 -1.27
CA ASP A 228 3.08 36.16 -1.29
C ASP A 228 1.89 36.37 -0.32
N ILE A 229 2.18 36.66 0.95
CA ILE A 229 1.18 36.67 2.03
C ILE A 229 0.36 37.96 1.97
N ASP A 230 0.98 39.09 1.62
CA ASP A 230 0.32 40.40 1.54
C ASP A 230 -0.31 40.71 0.17
N GLY A 231 0.04 39.93 -0.86
CA GLY A 231 -0.52 40.01 -2.21
C GLY A 231 0.05 41.15 -3.03
N ASP A 232 1.25 41.65 -2.70
CA ASP A 232 1.89 42.76 -3.42
C ASP A 232 2.54 42.34 -4.74
N GLY A 233 2.53 41.04 -5.06
CA GLY A 233 3.09 40.46 -6.27
C GLY A 233 4.59 40.19 -6.19
N LYS A 234 5.17 40.23 -4.99
CA LYS A 234 6.55 39.88 -4.67
C LYS A 234 6.58 39.01 -3.41
N ILE A 235 7.67 38.29 -3.20
CA ILE A 235 7.89 37.52 -1.97
C ILE A 235 9.05 38.16 -1.23
N SER A 236 8.75 38.80 -0.09
CA SER A 236 9.76 39.37 0.80
C SER A 236 10.46 38.29 1.64
N TYR A 237 11.61 38.65 2.21
CA TYR A 237 12.37 37.77 3.09
C TYR A 237 11.52 37.34 4.31
N GLU A 238 10.76 38.26 4.88
CA GLU A 238 9.90 38.04 6.04
C GLU A 238 8.73 37.09 5.72
N GLU A 239 8.15 37.18 4.53
CA GLU A 239 7.07 36.29 4.10
C GLU A 239 7.58 34.87 3.86
N MET A 240 8.70 34.73 3.15
CA MET A 240 9.38 33.45 2.97
C MET A 240 9.73 32.80 4.31
N LEU A 241 10.24 33.60 5.26
CA LEU A 241 10.55 33.11 6.61
C LEU A 241 9.32 32.62 7.35
N SER A 242 8.19 33.33 7.25
CA SER A 242 6.93 32.96 7.90
C SER A 242 6.40 31.60 7.41
N ILE A 243 6.48 31.34 6.10
CA ILE A 243 6.10 30.04 5.53
C ILE A 243 7.08 28.93 5.97
N VAL A 244 8.38 29.18 5.91
CA VAL A 244 9.40 28.19 6.30
C VAL A 244 9.29 27.85 7.78
N GLU A 245 9.08 28.82 8.67
CA GLU A 245 8.82 28.58 10.09
C GLU A 245 7.55 27.74 10.32
N ALA A 246 6.48 28.01 9.58
CA ALA A 246 5.24 27.25 9.66
C ALA A 246 5.46 25.79 9.21
N ILE A 247 6.27 25.55 8.19
CA ILE A 247 6.66 24.20 7.75
C ILE A 247 7.48 23.48 8.83
N TYR A 248 8.43 24.15 9.48
CA TYR A 248 9.23 23.54 10.57
C TYR A 248 8.37 23.20 11.79
N LYS A 249 7.40 24.05 12.13
CA LYS A 249 6.40 23.77 13.19
C LYS A 249 5.48 22.60 12.83
N MET A 250 5.10 22.49 11.55
CA MET A 250 4.23 21.42 11.05
C MET A 250 4.93 20.06 11.00
N VAL A 251 6.20 20.00 10.60
CA VAL A 251 6.96 18.74 10.44
C VAL A 251 7.59 18.27 11.76
N GLY A 252 7.80 19.17 12.72
CA GLY A 252 8.40 18.85 14.01
C GLY A 252 9.87 18.43 13.90
N SER A 253 10.44 17.91 14.99
CA SER A 253 11.87 17.55 15.11
C SER A 253 12.33 16.34 14.28
N MET A 254 11.50 15.86 13.34
CA MET A 254 11.69 14.56 12.67
C MET A 254 12.66 14.58 11.48
N VAL A 255 13.15 15.75 11.05
CA VAL A 255 14.08 15.88 9.92
C VAL A 255 15.37 16.56 10.39
N LYS A 256 16.50 15.85 10.36
CA LYS A 256 17.82 16.47 10.51
C LYS A 256 18.20 17.13 9.19
N LEU A 257 18.21 18.46 9.19
CA LEU A 257 18.63 19.25 8.05
C LEU A 257 20.15 19.54 8.12
N PRO A 258 20.83 19.74 6.96
CA PRO A 258 22.24 20.13 6.91
C PRO A 258 22.53 21.36 7.78
N GLU A 259 23.76 21.51 8.32
CA GLU A 259 24.13 22.65 9.20
C GLU A 259 23.96 24.03 8.53
N ASP A 260 23.92 24.09 7.20
CA ASP A 260 23.68 25.31 6.41
C ASP A 260 22.18 25.60 6.15
N GLU A 261 21.27 24.73 6.60
CA GLU A 261 19.79 24.86 6.48
C GLU A 261 19.03 24.44 7.75
N ASP A 262 19.73 24.19 8.85
CA ASP A 262 19.16 23.66 10.10
C ASP A 262 18.21 24.64 10.83
N THR A 263 18.24 25.92 10.49
CA THR A 263 17.27 26.92 10.96
C THR A 263 16.48 27.52 9.79
N PRO A 264 15.22 27.94 10.03
CA PRO A 264 14.42 28.64 9.03
C PRO A 264 15.16 29.81 8.38
N GLU A 265 15.89 30.61 9.15
CA GLU A 265 16.61 31.78 8.64
C GLU A 265 17.80 31.40 7.76
N LYS A 266 18.50 30.30 8.07
CA LYS A 266 19.60 29.82 7.20
C LYS A 266 19.04 29.33 5.87
N ARG A 267 17.92 28.62 5.89
CA ARG A 267 17.24 28.13 4.69
C ARG A 267 16.72 29.26 3.82
N VAL A 268 16.07 30.26 4.40
CA VAL A 268 15.58 31.45 3.66
C VAL A 268 16.74 32.21 3.02
N ARG A 269 17.84 32.44 3.75
CA ARG A 269 19.04 33.10 3.18
C ARG A 269 19.61 32.34 1.98
N LYS A 270 19.58 31.01 2.02
CA LYS A 270 20.05 30.18 0.90
C LYS A 270 19.14 30.30 -0.32
N ILE A 271 17.82 30.28 -0.10
CA ILE A 271 16.81 30.48 -1.15
C ILE A 271 17.01 31.83 -1.83
N PHE A 272 17.09 32.92 -1.05
CA PHE A 272 17.31 34.26 -1.62
C PHE A 272 18.63 34.35 -2.39
N ARG A 273 19.73 33.81 -1.85
CA ARG A 273 21.02 33.79 -2.58
C ARG A 273 20.96 33.06 -3.93
N MET A 274 20.05 32.10 -4.08
CA MET A 274 19.90 31.31 -5.30
C MET A 274 18.89 31.92 -6.29
N MET A 275 17.87 32.61 -5.79
CA MET A 275 16.71 33.05 -6.56
C MET A 275 16.65 34.56 -6.82
N ASP A 276 17.09 35.38 -5.87
CA ASP A 276 17.11 36.85 -5.97
C ASP A 276 18.32 37.26 -6.83
N LYS A 277 18.09 37.48 -8.12
CA LYS A 277 19.16 37.70 -9.09
C LYS A 277 19.57 39.15 -9.21
N ASP A 278 18.62 40.05 -8.97
CA ASP A 278 18.87 41.48 -8.97
C ASP A 278 19.29 42.02 -7.58
N GLU A 279 19.33 41.15 -6.57
CA GLU A 279 19.71 41.42 -5.17
C GLU A 279 18.86 42.53 -4.55
N ASN A 280 17.59 42.64 -4.97
CA ASN A 280 16.68 43.69 -4.50
C ASN A 280 16.04 43.37 -3.13
N GLY A 281 16.26 42.16 -2.60
CA GLY A 281 15.73 41.70 -1.31
C GLY A 281 14.29 41.17 -1.36
N SER A 282 13.73 40.94 -2.54
CA SER A 282 12.41 40.36 -2.80
C SER A 282 12.46 39.46 -4.03
N LEU A 283 11.64 38.41 -4.09
CA LEU A 283 11.55 37.55 -5.27
C LEU A 283 10.33 37.94 -6.09
N ASP A 284 10.52 38.36 -7.34
CA ASP A 284 9.41 38.52 -8.27
C ASP A 284 8.96 37.16 -8.87
N MET A 285 7.81 37.15 -9.55
CA MET A 285 7.25 35.93 -10.14
C MET A 285 8.20 35.23 -11.12
N ALA A 286 8.99 35.98 -11.89
CA ALA A 286 9.91 35.41 -12.86
C ALA A 286 11.12 34.78 -12.16
N GLU A 287 11.67 35.46 -11.16
CA GLU A 287 12.77 34.99 -10.31
C GLU A 287 12.37 33.74 -9.52
N PHE A 288 11.18 33.74 -8.90
CA PHE A 288 10.66 32.59 -8.19
C PHE A 288 10.44 31.37 -9.10
N LYS A 289 9.86 31.57 -10.29
CA LYS A 289 9.64 30.48 -11.27
C LYS A 289 10.95 29.91 -11.81
N GLU A 290 11.91 30.75 -12.11
CA GLU A 290 13.22 30.30 -12.62
C GLU A 290 14.04 29.62 -11.52
N GLY A 291 14.06 30.20 -10.32
CA GLY A 291 14.73 29.67 -9.15
C GLY A 291 14.15 28.33 -8.72
N SER A 292 12.83 28.23 -8.62
CA SER A 292 12.12 27.01 -8.21
C SER A 292 12.32 25.86 -9.19
N LYS A 293 12.46 26.12 -10.50
CA LYS A 293 12.77 25.08 -11.50
C LYS A 293 14.18 24.51 -11.38
N ARG A 294 15.09 25.22 -10.70
CA ARG A 294 16.48 24.81 -10.48
C ARG A 294 16.71 24.20 -9.10
N ASP A 295 15.77 24.37 -8.18
CA ASP A 295 15.80 23.80 -6.84
C ASP A 295 15.04 22.47 -6.81
N GLU A 296 15.77 21.36 -6.77
CA GLU A 296 15.19 20.01 -6.75
C GLU A 296 14.29 19.76 -5.53
N THR A 297 14.46 20.49 -4.43
CA THR A 297 13.64 20.31 -3.22
C THR A 297 12.27 20.95 -3.36
N ILE A 298 12.18 22.12 -4.01
CA ILE A 298 10.92 22.81 -4.28
C ILE A 298 10.15 22.07 -5.38
N VAL A 299 10.83 21.61 -6.45
CA VAL A 299 10.20 20.76 -7.48
C VAL A 299 9.65 19.48 -6.85
N SER A 300 10.43 18.81 -6.00
CA SER A 300 9.97 17.59 -5.31
C SER A 300 8.82 17.86 -4.34
N ALA A 301 8.82 18.99 -3.63
CA ALA A 301 7.73 19.38 -2.73
C ALA A 301 6.42 19.71 -3.48
N LEU A 302 6.51 20.34 -4.66
CA LEU A 302 5.35 20.61 -5.52
C LEU A 302 4.80 19.35 -6.19
N SER A 303 5.65 18.33 -6.40
CA SER A 303 5.25 16.99 -6.83
C SER A 303 4.71 16.13 -5.67
N LEU A 304 5.10 16.39 -4.42
CA LEU A 304 4.58 15.71 -3.21
C LEU A 304 3.08 16.00 -2.97
N TYR A 305 2.58 17.17 -3.41
CA TYR A 305 1.15 17.49 -3.36
C TYR A 305 0.29 16.60 -4.29
N ASP A 306 0.87 16.01 -5.33
CA ASP A 306 0.18 15.01 -6.14
C ASP A 306 -0.20 13.77 -5.29
N GLY A 307 0.64 13.42 -4.31
CA GLY A 307 0.40 12.33 -3.35
C GLY A 307 -0.72 12.61 -2.34
N LEU A 308 -0.82 13.84 -1.82
CA LEU A 308 -1.90 14.27 -0.94
C LEU A 308 -3.26 14.28 -1.64
N THR A 309 -3.27 14.58 -2.95
CA THR A 309 -4.49 14.60 -3.75
C THR A 309 -5.01 13.20 -4.11
N ILE A 310 -4.10 12.21 -4.23
CA ILE A 310 -4.47 10.80 -4.40
C ILE A 310 -5.24 10.28 -3.18
N TYR A 311 -4.95 10.80 -1.98
CA TYR A 311 -5.69 10.47 -0.75
C TYR A 311 -7.14 10.98 -0.76
N TYR A 312 -7.40 12.13 -1.40
CA TYR A 312 -8.75 12.70 -1.50
C TYR A 312 -9.60 12.08 -2.63
N LYS A 313 -8.99 11.45 -3.63
CA LYS A 313 -9.72 10.65 -4.63
C LYS A 313 -10.37 9.39 -4.04
N GLY A 314 -10.06 9.04 -2.78
CA GLY A 314 -10.48 7.82 -2.07
C GLY A 314 -11.56 7.98 -0.98
N HIS A 315 -11.73 9.15 -0.36
CA HIS A 315 -12.51 9.25 0.88
C HIS A 315 -13.32 10.55 1.05
N ALA A 316 -14.48 10.40 1.70
CA ALA A 316 -15.15 11.44 2.46
C ALA A 316 -14.52 11.52 3.86
N LEU A 317 -14.46 12.71 4.49
CA LEU A 317 -14.04 12.92 5.87
C LEU A 317 -14.73 11.89 6.80
N PRO A 318 -14.00 11.30 7.76
CA PRO A 318 -14.59 10.34 8.69
C PRO A 318 -15.61 11.04 9.62
N PRO A 319 -16.79 10.43 9.88
CA PRO A 319 -17.78 11.02 10.79
C PRO A 319 -17.32 10.97 12.26
N ALA A 320 -17.60 12.04 13.00
CA ALA A 320 -17.20 12.28 14.39
C ALA A 320 -17.87 11.37 15.46
N GLN A 321 -18.40 10.19 15.12
CA GLN A 321 -19.20 9.36 16.03
C GLN A 321 -18.64 7.96 16.37
N CYS A 322 -17.41 7.63 15.99
CA CYS A 322 -16.76 6.38 16.44
C CYS A 322 -15.82 6.59 17.65
N LEU A 323 -16.28 7.25 18.71
CA LEU A 323 -15.57 7.32 20.01
C LEU A 323 -16.56 7.36 21.19
N ALA A 324 -17.26 6.24 21.42
CA ALA A 324 -17.95 5.98 22.68
C ALA A 324 -17.88 4.48 22.98
N GLY A 325 -16.74 4.03 23.50
CA GLY A 325 -16.57 2.60 23.76
C GLY A 325 -15.21 2.17 24.29
N ALA A 326 -14.57 2.94 25.18
CA ALA A 326 -13.51 2.45 26.06
C ALA A 326 -13.19 3.54 27.10
N GLY A 327 -13.74 3.42 28.30
CA GLY A 327 -13.51 4.43 29.34
C GLY A 327 -14.16 4.07 30.68
N SER A 328 -13.80 2.92 31.24
CA SER A 328 -13.96 2.67 32.67
C SER A 328 -12.76 1.88 33.12
N LEU A 329 -11.90 2.50 33.94
CA LEU A 329 -11.14 1.87 35.03
C LEU A 329 -10.49 2.99 35.87
N VAL A 330 -11.20 3.32 36.95
CA VAL A 330 -10.76 3.59 38.33
C VAL A 330 -9.46 4.38 38.56
N GLN A 331 -9.63 5.55 39.18
CA GLN A 331 -8.61 6.33 39.88
C GLN A 331 -8.22 5.67 41.22
N ASP A 332 -6.93 5.73 41.57
CA ASP A 332 -6.52 5.81 42.98
C ASP A 332 -5.21 6.65 43.10
N PRO A 333 -5.08 7.59 44.06
CA PRO A 333 -3.91 8.48 44.18
C PRO A 333 -3.11 8.23 45.47
N ALA A 334 -1.81 7.97 45.39
CA ALA A 334 -0.86 8.25 46.49
C ALA A 334 0.61 7.98 46.12
N THR A 335 1.43 9.04 45.95
CA THR A 335 2.80 9.11 46.54
C THR A 335 3.37 10.54 46.44
N PRO A 336 4.18 11.00 47.43
CA PRO A 336 4.46 12.43 47.69
C PRO A 336 5.77 12.93 47.01
N PRO A 337 6.08 14.25 47.03
CA PRO A 337 7.12 14.84 46.19
C PRO A 337 8.52 14.69 46.80
N MET A 338 9.51 14.36 45.97
CA MET A 338 10.94 14.38 46.34
C MET A 338 11.70 15.44 45.54
N ARG A 339 12.47 16.21 46.33
CA ARG A 339 13.24 17.41 46.03
C ARG A 339 14.28 17.30 44.90
N GLY A 340 14.36 18.41 44.16
CA GLY A 340 15.52 19.01 43.49
C GLY A 340 16.82 18.24 43.39
N LYS A 341 17.19 17.89 42.14
CA LYS A 341 18.59 17.73 41.71
C LYS A 341 18.80 18.45 40.37
N ARG A 342 19.58 19.53 40.47
CA ARG A 342 20.51 20.15 39.51
C ARG A 342 20.27 19.86 38.02
N ASN A 343 20.00 20.93 37.26
CA ASN A 343 20.14 21.01 35.81
C ASN A 343 21.43 20.31 35.33
N ARG A 344 21.27 19.14 34.71
CA ARG A 344 22.17 18.67 33.66
C ARG A 344 21.53 19.10 32.35
N VAL A 345 22.24 19.92 31.59
CA VAL A 345 21.98 20.12 30.16
C VAL A 345 22.04 18.73 29.53
N ILE A 346 20.90 18.26 29.01
CA ILE A 346 20.82 17.03 28.23
C ILE A 346 21.38 17.41 26.86
N GLY A 347 22.59 16.94 26.55
CA GLY A 347 23.08 16.94 25.18
C GLY A 347 22.17 16.03 24.36
N TYR A 348 21.73 16.49 23.20
CA TYR A 348 21.04 15.64 22.23
C TYR A 348 22.05 14.59 21.75
N ASP A 349 21.95 13.37 22.28
CA ASP A 349 22.76 12.23 21.84
C ASP A 349 22.39 11.93 20.38
N THR A 350 23.27 12.27 19.44
CA THR A 350 23.08 11.96 18.03
C THR A 350 23.11 10.45 17.86
N MET A 351 22.08 9.85 17.25
CA MET A 351 22.08 8.41 16.97
C MET A 351 23.38 8.00 16.24
N PRO A 352 24.02 6.90 16.66
CA PRO A 352 25.26 6.44 16.05
C PRO A 352 25.04 6.04 14.58
N THR A 353 26.05 6.28 13.74
CA THR A 353 25.98 5.99 12.30
C THR A 353 26.59 4.65 11.94
N VAL A 354 26.10 4.05 10.86
CA VAL A 354 26.71 2.89 10.18
C VAL A 354 26.72 3.14 8.68
N HIS A 355 27.84 2.83 8.05
CA HIS A 355 27.98 2.98 6.60
C HIS A 355 27.45 1.74 5.88
N LEU A 356 26.55 1.95 4.91
CA LEU A 356 25.94 0.90 4.11
C LEU A 356 26.31 1.09 2.65
N LEU A 357 26.84 0.04 2.02
CA LEU A 357 27.19 0.07 0.61
C LEU A 357 25.95 -0.12 -0.28
N ASP A 358 25.65 0.91 -1.09
CA ASP A 358 24.60 0.85 -2.11
C ASP A 358 25.21 0.61 -3.49
N TYR A 359 25.56 -0.64 -3.77
CA TYR A 359 26.06 -1.04 -5.09
C TYR A 359 24.97 -1.62 -6.00
N VAL A 360 23.69 -1.40 -5.63
CA VAL A 360 22.48 -1.79 -6.35
C VAL A 360 22.40 -3.31 -6.61
N ALA A 361 21.78 -4.04 -5.68
CA ALA A 361 21.13 -5.32 -5.98
C ALA A 361 20.09 -5.67 -4.91
N GLY A 362 18.80 -5.41 -5.19
CA GLY A 362 17.66 -5.93 -4.42
C GLY A 362 17.12 -5.01 -3.31
N ASN A 363 16.52 -5.62 -2.29
CA ASN A 363 15.78 -4.95 -1.21
C ASN A 363 16.68 -4.42 -0.09
N VAL A 364 17.39 -3.32 -0.35
CA VAL A 364 18.22 -2.67 0.68
C VAL A 364 17.36 -1.94 1.72
N ARG A 365 16.12 -1.56 1.36
CA ARG A 365 15.19 -0.83 2.24
C ARG A 365 14.93 -1.57 3.55
N SER A 366 14.68 -2.87 3.49
CA SER A 366 14.40 -3.65 4.71
C SER A 366 15.58 -3.66 5.68
N LEU A 367 16.82 -3.64 5.16
CA LEU A 367 18.01 -3.52 5.98
C LEU A 367 18.15 -2.14 6.61
N VAL A 368 17.86 -1.07 5.85
CA VAL A 368 17.83 0.31 6.38
C VAL A 368 16.82 0.40 7.53
N ASN A 369 15.58 -0.05 7.30
CA ASN A 369 14.54 -0.03 8.32
C ASN A 369 14.93 -0.86 9.55
N ALA A 370 15.61 -2.00 9.36
CA ALA A 370 16.09 -2.84 10.45
C ALA A 370 17.20 -2.15 11.27
N ILE A 371 18.13 -1.45 10.62
CA ILE A 371 19.20 -0.66 11.25
C ILE A 371 18.59 0.50 12.07
N GLU A 372 17.65 1.23 11.48
CA GLU A 372 16.93 2.32 12.15
C GLU A 372 16.13 1.81 13.34
N LYS A 373 15.47 0.66 13.19
CA LYS A 373 14.70 0.01 14.25
C LYS A 373 15.56 -0.34 15.47
N VAL A 374 16.84 -0.66 15.28
CA VAL A 374 17.77 -1.00 16.37
C VAL A 374 18.56 0.21 16.90
N GLY A 375 18.24 1.42 16.45
CA GLY A 375 18.74 2.68 17.02
C GLY A 375 20.00 3.24 16.35
N TYR A 376 20.22 2.95 15.07
CA TYR A 376 21.34 3.48 14.28
C TYR A 376 20.82 4.20 13.04
N THR A 377 21.59 5.15 12.51
CA THR A 377 21.29 5.79 11.22
C THR A 377 22.22 5.28 10.12
N VAL A 378 21.69 5.15 8.91
CA VAL A 378 22.49 4.72 7.75
C VAL A 378 23.13 5.92 7.07
N GLU A 379 24.44 5.84 6.87
CA GLU A 379 25.18 6.69 5.96
C GLU A 379 25.53 5.87 4.70
N TRP A 380 25.28 6.43 3.53
CA TRP A 380 25.45 5.71 2.28
C TRP A 380 26.89 5.81 1.78
N VAL A 381 27.49 4.66 1.46
CA VAL A 381 28.72 4.61 0.66
C VAL A 381 28.29 4.62 -0.81
N ARG A 382 28.46 5.78 -1.46
CA ARG A 382 28.06 6.00 -2.87
C ARG A 382 29.24 5.93 -3.82
N SER A 383 30.44 6.09 -3.28
CA SER A 383 31.70 5.99 -4.00
C SER A 383 32.74 5.22 -3.19
N PRO A 384 33.74 4.61 -3.85
CA PRO A 384 34.84 3.94 -3.16
C PRO A 384 35.61 4.84 -2.19
N GLN A 385 35.57 6.16 -2.40
CA GLN A 385 36.21 7.17 -1.55
C GLN A 385 35.50 7.36 -0.20
N ASP A 386 34.26 6.90 -0.06
CA ASP A 386 33.51 6.98 1.21
C ASP A 386 33.83 5.78 2.14
N VAL A 387 34.44 4.71 1.62
CA VAL A 387 34.76 3.52 2.42
C VAL A 387 35.78 3.83 3.54
N PRO A 388 36.87 4.58 3.31
CA PRO A 388 37.83 4.91 4.37
C PRO A 388 37.24 5.69 5.55
N SER A 389 36.19 6.49 5.37
CA SER A 389 35.53 7.23 6.46
C SER A 389 34.58 6.35 7.29
N ALA A 390 34.19 5.18 6.78
CA ALA A 390 33.32 4.28 7.52
C ALA A 390 33.96 3.84 8.84
N GLU A 391 33.27 4.06 9.96
CA GLU A 391 33.65 3.46 11.25
C GLU A 391 33.15 2.03 11.37
N LYS A 392 31.96 1.77 10.82
CA LYS A 392 31.34 0.45 10.71
C LYS A 392 30.81 0.34 9.29
N LEU A 393 31.18 -0.73 8.58
CA LEU A 393 30.76 -0.95 7.20
C LEU A 393 29.88 -2.20 7.13
N ILE A 394 28.71 -2.07 6.50
CA ILE A 394 27.86 -3.19 6.13
C ILE A 394 27.85 -3.30 4.61
N ILE A 395 28.13 -4.50 4.10
CA ILE A 395 27.96 -4.86 2.70
C ILE A 395 26.78 -5.82 2.63
N PRO A 396 25.61 -5.34 2.19
CA PRO A 396 24.49 -6.21 1.87
C PRO A 396 24.77 -6.93 0.56
N GLY A 397 23.96 -7.93 0.22
CA GLY A 397 23.97 -8.43 -1.15
C GLY A 397 22.91 -9.48 -1.38
N VAL A 398 22.04 -9.21 -2.35
CA VAL A 398 21.06 -10.14 -2.90
C VAL A 398 21.39 -10.29 -4.38
N GLY A 399 21.37 -11.52 -4.91
CA GLY A 399 21.50 -11.74 -6.34
C GLY A 399 22.57 -12.74 -6.73
N HIS A 400 22.91 -12.72 -8.00
CA HIS A 400 23.91 -13.60 -8.60
C HIS A 400 25.34 -13.14 -8.23
N PHE A 401 26.15 -14.03 -7.67
CA PHE A 401 27.52 -13.76 -7.21
C PHE A 401 28.36 -13.03 -8.28
N GLY A 402 28.37 -13.55 -9.51
CA GLY A 402 29.15 -12.97 -10.60
C GLY A 402 28.72 -11.54 -10.94
N HIS A 403 27.42 -11.26 -10.89
CA HIS A 403 26.88 -9.93 -11.18
C HIS A 403 27.29 -8.94 -10.09
N CYS A 404 27.06 -9.30 -8.82
CA CYS A 404 27.39 -8.45 -7.68
C CYS A 404 28.89 -8.13 -7.61
N LEU A 405 29.76 -9.14 -7.70
CA LEU A 405 31.20 -8.94 -7.56
C LEU A 405 31.82 -8.21 -8.76
N THR A 406 31.31 -8.45 -9.97
CA THR A 406 31.73 -7.68 -11.16
C THR A 406 31.32 -6.21 -11.05
N THR A 407 30.13 -5.92 -10.51
CA THR A 407 29.70 -4.53 -10.25
C THR A 407 30.57 -3.85 -9.21
N LEU A 408 30.89 -4.55 -8.11
CA LEU A 408 31.81 -4.04 -7.08
C LEU A 408 33.22 -3.78 -7.62
N GLU A 409 33.75 -4.69 -8.45
CA GLU A 409 35.06 -4.55 -9.07
C GLU A 409 35.10 -3.38 -10.07
N LYS A 410 34.13 -3.30 -10.98
CA LYS A 410 34.02 -2.20 -11.96
C LYS A 410 33.86 -0.84 -11.30
N ALA A 411 33.13 -0.77 -10.19
CA ALA A 411 32.96 0.45 -9.43
C ALA A 411 34.17 0.77 -8.54
N GLY A 412 35.16 -0.11 -8.41
CA GLY A 412 36.41 0.14 -7.68
C GLY A 412 36.33 -0.09 -6.16
N TYR A 413 35.34 -0.83 -5.66
CA TYR A 413 35.12 -1.04 -4.23
C TYR A 413 36.03 -2.11 -3.59
N ILE A 414 36.58 -3.04 -4.38
CA ILE A 414 37.30 -4.22 -3.89
C ILE A 414 38.47 -3.86 -2.96
N GLU A 415 39.37 -2.98 -3.40
CA GLU A 415 40.55 -2.59 -2.60
C GLU A 415 40.18 -1.76 -1.36
N PRO A 416 39.30 -0.74 -1.44
CA PRO A 416 38.86 -0.01 -0.25
C PRO A 416 38.19 -0.89 0.80
N ILE A 417 37.38 -1.88 0.40
CA ILE A 417 36.77 -2.84 1.33
C ILE A 417 37.85 -3.68 2.02
N ARG A 418 38.82 -4.18 1.26
CA ARG A 418 39.94 -4.95 1.82
C ARG A 418 40.75 -4.11 2.81
N ALA A 419 41.02 -2.85 2.48
CA ALA A 419 41.72 -1.91 3.36
C ALA A 419 40.93 -1.63 4.64
N HIS A 420 39.61 -1.49 4.57
CA HIS A 420 38.74 -1.32 5.75
C HIS A 420 38.84 -2.52 6.71
N ILE A 421 38.78 -3.73 6.16
CA ILE A 421 38.94 -4.97 6.95
C ILE A 421 40.33 -5.03 7.59
N GLN A 422 41.39 -4.75 6.81
CA GLN A 422 42.79 -4.77 7.30
C GLN A 422 43.07 -3.70 8.37
N ALA A 423 42.35 -2.58 8.34
CA ALA A 423 42.45 -1.52 9.35
C ALA A 423 41.81 -1.91 10.70
N GLY A 424 41.22 -3.10 10.82
CA GLY A 424 40.58 -3.56 12.06
C GLY A 424 39.22 -2.91 12.34
N LYS A 425 38.63 -2.21 11.35
CA LYS A 425 37.34 -1.54 11.50
C LYS A 425 36.17 -2.54 11.35
N PRO A 426 35.11 -2.45 12.15
CA PRO A 426 33.96 -3.36 12.07
C PRO A 426 33.41 -3.51 10.65
N PHE A 427 33.26 -4.75 10.22
CA PHE A 427 32.73 -5.14 8.92
C PHE A 427 31.64 -6.19 9.08
N MET A 428 30.50 -5.97 8.44
CA MET A 428 29.44 -6.97 8.30
C MET A 428 29.16 -7.31 6.84
N GLY A 429 29.24 -8.60 6.48
CA GLY A 429 28.78 -9.10 5.18
C GLY A 429 27.45 -9.84 5.32
N ILE A 430 26.43 -9.53 4.50
CA ILE A 430 25.12 -10.20 4.52
C ILE A 430 24.86 -10.90 3.19
N CYS A 431 24.51 -12.18 3.24
CA CYS A 431 24.27 -13.03 2.07
C CYS A 431 25.41 -12.93 1.07
N VAL A 432 25.26 -12.31 -0.11
CA VAL A 432 26.37 -12.13 -1.07
C VAL A 432 27.53 -11.33 -0.46
N GLY A 433 27.29 -10.48 0.53
CA GLY A 433 28.35 -9.84 1.32
C GLY A 433 29.20 -10.82 2.14
N LEU A 434 28.61 -11.91 2.65
CA LEU A 434 29.38 -13.05 3.21
C LEU A 434 30.12 -13.78 2.08
N GLN A 435 29.43 -14.07 0.98
CA GLN A 435 30.00 -14.84 -0.14
C GLN A 435 31.21 -14.11 -0.76
N ALA A 436 31.18 -12.79 -0.82
CA ALA A 436 32.26 -11.95 -1.30
C ALA A 436 33.54 -12.10 -0.48
N LEU A 437 33.50 -12.52 0.79
CA LEU A 437 34.71 -12.76 1.58
C LEU A 437 35.53 -13.96 1.10
N PHE A 438 34.91 -14.88 0.36
CA PHE A 438 35.53 -16.11 -0.12
C PHE A 438 36.30 -15.90 -1.44
N GLU A 439 36.95 -16.94 -1.96
CA GLU A 439 37.75 -16.85 -3.18
C GLU A 439 36.90 -16.79 -4.46
N GLY A 440 35.71 -17.38 -4.44
CA GLY A 440 34.79 -17.42 -5.57
C GLY A 440 33.63 -18.39 -5.37
N SER A 441 32.75 -18.46 -6.36
CA SER A 441 31.54 -19.31 -6.36
C SER A 441 31.50 -20.26 -7.56
N GLU A 442 30.86 -21.42 -7.41
CA GLU A 442 30.46 -22.27 -8.55
C GLU A 442 29.33 -21.63 -9.39
N GLU A 443 28.66 -20.61 -8.85
CA GLU A 443 27.65 -19.84 -9.58
C GLU A 443 28.25 -19.07 -10.77
N ASP A 444 29.45 -18.50 -10.58
CA ASP A 444 30.28 -17.93 -11.63
C ASP A 444 31.74 -18.27 -11.37
N VAL A 445 32.26 -19.24 -12.13
CA VAL A 445 33.62 -19.75 -11.97
C VAL A 445 34.70 -18.75 -12.39
N HIS A 446 34.35 -17.69 -13.11
CA HIS A 446 35.30 -16.69 -13.62
C HIS A 446 35.45 -15.50 -12.68
N THR A 447 34.39 -15.16 -11.93
CA THR A 447 34.42 -14.06 -10.96
C THR A 447 35.14 -14.44 -9.67
N LYS A 448 36.03 -13.57 -9.21
CA LYS A 448 36.74 -13.73 -7.92
C LYS A 448 36.03 -12.97 -6.82
N GLY A 449 36.06 -13.52 -5.61
CA GLY A 449 35.72 -12.77 -4.40
C GLY A 449 36.91 -11.97 -3.86
N LEU A 450 36.75 -11.38 -2.67
CA LEU A 450 37.77 -10.60 -1.97
C LEU A 450 38.99 -11.45 -1.55
N GLY A 451 38.80 -12.77 -1.38
CA GLY A 451 39.84 -13.71 -1.00
C GLY A 451 40.30 -13.60 0.46
N VAL A 452 39.42 -13.14 1.36
CA VAL A 452 39.69 -13.04 2.81
C VAL A 452 39.65 -14.41 3.47
N ILE A 453 38.81 -15.32 2.96
CA ILE A 453 38.66 -16.70 3.43
C ILE A 453 39.01 -17.66 2.30
N PRO A 454 39.99 -18.58 2.48
CA PRO A 454 40.45 -19.49 1.43
C PRO A 454 39.50 -20.68 1.26
N ALA A 455 38.26 -20.40 0.85
CA ALA A 455 37.26 -21.40 0.49
C ALA A 455 36.42 -20.89 -0.68
N ARG A 456 35.63 -21.79 -1.29
CA ARG A 456 34.76 -21.48 -2.43
C ARG A 456 33.35 -21.97 -2.17
N LEU A 457 32.37 -21.24 -2.70
CA LEU A 457 30.96 -21.63 -2.62
C LEU A 457 30.66 -22.74 -3.61
N LYS A 458 29.81 -23.67 -3.17
CA LYS A 458 29.30 -24.77 -3.98
C LYS A 458 27.78 -24.72 -4.07
N LYS A 459 27.24 -25.21 -5.19
CA LYS A 459 25.80 -25.41 -5.31
C LYS A 459 25.36 -26.56 -4.40
N PHE A 460 24.23 -26.43 -3.72
CA PHE A 460 23.64 -27.56 -2.99
C PHE A 460 23.26 -28.70 -3.94
N ASP A 461 23.37 -29.94 -3.46
CA ASP A 461 22.86 -31.10 -4.17
C ASP A 461 21.32 -31.12 -4.12
N ALA A 462 20.67 -31.23 -5.28
CA ALA A 462 19.22 -31.27 -5.42
C ALA A 462 18.65 -32.71 -5.48
N LYS A 463 19.47 -33.73 -5.15
CA LYS A 463 19.05 -35.14 -5.19
C LYS A 463 17.94 -35.46 -4.19
N ASP A 464 18.07 -34.99 -2.95
CA ASP A 464 17.25 -35.34 -1.79
C ASP A 464 16.41 -34.17 -1.23
N LYS A 465 16.63 -32.96 -1.76
CA LYS A 465 16.01 -31.71 -1.28
C LYS A 465 15.85 -30.72 -2.42
N SER A 466 15.09 -29.67 -2.17
CA SER A 466 14.88 -28.63 -3.17
C SER A 466 16.02 -27.61 -3.21
N VAL A 467 16.33 -27.05 -4.38
CA VAL A 467 17.35 -25.99 -4.51
C VAL A 467 16.76 -24.90 -5.39
N PRO A 468 16.71 -23.62 -4.96
CA PRO A 468 17.37 -23.01 -3.80
C PRO A 468 16.87 -23.46 -2.42
N HIS A 469 17.73 -23.30 -1.41
CA HIS A 469 17.38 -23.38 0.01
C HIS A 469 16.60 -22.10 0.39
N ILE A 470 15.27 -22.22 0.56
CA ILE A 470 14.36 -21.12 0.91
C ILE A 470 13.61 -21.44 2.20
N GLY A 471 13.97 -20.74 3.27
CA GLY A 471 13.20 -20.77 4.53
C GLY A 471 14.08 -20.58 5.76
N TRP A 472 13.59 -21.09 6.89
CA TRP A 472 14.14 -20.77 8.19
C TRP A 472 14.97 -21.93 8.75
N ASN A 473 16.25 -21.68 9.03
CA ASN A 473 17.19 -22.69 9.53
C ASN A 473 17.97 -22.16 10.74
N SER A 474 18.73 -23.02 11.42
CA SER A 474 19.56 -22.61 12.57
C SER A 474 20.79 -21.79 12.13
N ALA A 475 21.44 -21.14 13.09
CA ALA A 475 22.83 -20.70 12.98
C ALA A 475 23.55 -21.20 14.24
N ASN A 476 23.86 -22.50 14.25
CA ASN A 476 24.32 -23.18 15.45
C ASN A 476 25.81 -22.92 15.71
N THR A 477 26.11 -22.45 16.92
CA THR A 477 27.46 -22.16 17.40
C THR A 477 28.01 -23.25 18.34
N SER A 478 27.20 -24.25 18.69
CA SER A 478 27.57 -25.40 19.53
C SER A 478 28.11 -26.56 18.69
N ARG A 479 29.16 -27.25 19.16
CA ARG A 479 29.83 -28.32 18.40
C ARG A 479 30.19 -29.60 19.16
N THR A 480 30.01 -29.64 20.48
CA THR A 480 30.35 -30.83 21.28
C THR A 480 29.13 -31.60 21.78
N GLY A 481 27.97 -31.41 21.14
CA GLY A 481 26.70 -31.97 21.63
C GLY A 481 26.16 -31.30 22.90
N HIS A 482 26.86 -30.29 23.41
CA HIS A 482 26.42 -29.47 24.54
C HIS A 482 25.87 -28.14 24.03
N VAL A 483 24.59 -27.88 24.29
CA VAL A 483 23.98 -26.58 23.97
C VAL A 483 24.79 -25.48 24.67
N THR A 484 25.34 -24.55 23.89
CA THR A 484 26.10 -23.40 24.43
C THR A 484 25.15 -22.45 25.15
N ASP A 485 25.61 -21.90 26.27
CA ASP A 485 24.96 -20.79 26.99
C ASP A 485 25.52 -19.43 26.55
N GLU A 486 26.29 -19.36 25.45
CA GLU A 486 26.79 -18.13 24.86
C GLU A 486 26.21 -17.88 23.46
N SER A 487 25.91 -16.62 23.19
CA SER A 487 25.58 -16.13 21.85
C SER A 487 26.81 -15.58 21.14
N LEU A 488 26.88 -15.76 19.83
CA LEU A 488 27.84 -15.09 18.95
C LEU A 488 27.10 -13.98 18.22
N TYR A 489 27.41 -12.71 18.48
CA TYR A 489 26.68 -11.55 17.90
C TYR A 489 25.15 -11.74 17.94
N GLY A 490 24.61 -12.16 19.09
CA GLY A 490 23.17 -12.36 19.27
C GLY A 490 22.60 -13.63 18.63
N LEU A 491 23.41 -14.46 17.97
CA LEU A 491 23.02 -15.77 17.48
C LEU A 491 22.71 -16.72 18.63
N ARG A 492 21.55 -17.39 18.57
CA ARG A 492 21.10 -18.30 19.63
C ARG A 492 20.80 -19.69 19.05
N PRO A 493 21.13 -20.78 19.75
CA PRO A 493 20.84 -22.14 19.26
C PRO A 493 19.35 -22.42 19.00
N ALA A 494 18.45 -21.82 19.79
CA ALA A 494 17.00 -22.00 19.65
C ALA A 494 16.33 -21.08 18.61
N SER A 495 17.06 -20.10 18.09
CA SER A 495 16.53 -19.15 17.10
C SER A 495 16.65 -19.70 15.69
N LYS A 496 15.76 -19.21 14.81
CA LYS A 496 15.77 -19.53 13.38
C LYS A 496 15.99 -18.26 12.58
N TYR A 497 16.74 -18.39 11.49
CA TYR A 497 17.15 -17.32 10.61
C TYR A 497 16.74 -17.64 9.18
N TYR A 498 16.42 -16.63 8.39
CA TYR A 498 15.92 -16.79 7.02
C TYR A 498 17.06 -16.88 6.00
N TYR A 499 17.16 -18.05 5.35
CA TYR A 499 18.10 -18.36 4.28
C TYR A 499 17.36 -18.42 2.95
N VAL A 500 17.99 -17.89 1.89
CA VAL A 500 17.42 -17.81 0.55
C VAL A 500 18.54 -17.85 -0.52
N HIS A 501 19.09 -19.04 -0.79
CA HIS A 501 20.29 -19.19 -1.62
C HIS A 501 20.42 -20.58 -2.26
N SER A 502 21.08 -20.66 -3.42
CA SER A 502 21.43 -21.93 -4.08
C SER A 502 22.86 -22.39 -3.77
N TYR A 503 23.73 -21.46 -3.38
CA TYR A 503 25.17 -21.68 -3.20
C TYR A 503 25.57 -21.37 -1.76
N ALA A 504 26.41 -22.23 -1.19
CA ALA A 504 26.89 -22.11 0.18
C ALA A 504 28.33 -22.60 0.29
N VAL A 505 29.03 -22.23 1.36
CA VAL A 505 30.32 -22.85 1.68
C VAL A 505 30.06 -24.12 2.48
N PRO A 506 30.39 -25.32 1.95
CA PRO A 506 30.30 -26.55 2.72
C PRO A 506 31.19 -26.44 3.95
N TYR A 507 30.64 -26.79 5.10
CA TYR A 507 31.37 -26.72 6.34
C TYR A 507 32.11 -28.03 6.60
N ARG A 508 33.38 -27.93 7.00
CA ARG A 508 34.21 -29.05 7.42
C ARG A 508 34.90 -28.70 8.73
N GLU A 509 34.75 -29.58 9.70
CA GLU A 509 35.24 -29.32 11.05
C GLU A 509 36.75 -29.09 11.10
N GLY A 510 37.14 -27.98 11.75
CA GLY A 510 38.53 -27.59 11.95
C GLY A 510 39.16 -26.84 10.77
N GLU A 511 38.55 -26.85 9.57
CA GLU A 511 39.15 -26.21 8.39
C GLU A 511 39.17 -24.68 8.49
N LEU A 512 38.12 -24.04 9.00
CA LEU A 512 38.08 -22.58 9.18
C LEU A 512 38.66 -22.17 10.54
N GLU A 513 38.45 -23.00 11.55
CA GLU A 513 38.87 -22.76 12.94
C GLU A 513 40.40 -22.76 13.07
N LYS A 514 41.11 -23.59 12.29
CA LYS A 514 42.59 -23.56 12.23
C LYS A 514 43.14 -22.20 11.76
N HIS A 515 42.31 -21.40 11.09
CA HIS A 515 42.63 -20.04 10.66
C HIS A 515 42.07 -18.96 11.59
N GLY A 516 41.53 -19.35 12.76
CA GLY A 516 41.00 -18.44 13.79
C GLY A 516 39.56 -17.99 13.58
N TRP A 517 38.82 -18.59 12.65
CA TRP A 517 37.41 -18.28 12.44
C TRP A 517 36.52 -18.98 13.45
N THR A 518 35.60 -18.23 14.05
CA THR A 518 34.40 -18.78 14.70
C THR A 518 33.34 -18.94 13.64
N VAL A 519 32.68 -20.11 13.56
CA VAL A 519 31.72 -20.39 12.50
C VAL A 519 30.43 -20.94 13.12
N ALA A 520 29.32 -20.30 12.78
CA ALA A 520 27.99 -20.82 13.07
C ALA A 520 27.51 -21.63 11.85
N THR A 521 27.04 -22.86 12.07
CA THR A 521 26.67 -23.78 10.99
C THR A 521 25.16 -23.95 10.88
N ALA A 522 24.73 -24.46 9.74
CA ALA A 522 23.36 -24.88 9.49
C ALA A 522 23.39 -26.16 8.66
N ARG A 523 22.31 -26.95 8.75
CA ARG A 523 22.17 -28.21 8.02
C ARG A 523 20.99 -28.15 7.07
N TYR A 524 21.21 -28.52 5.81
CA TYR A 524 20.18 -28.61 4.79
C TYR A 524 20.24 -29.96 4.08
N GLY A 525 19.25 -30.83 4.33
CA GLY A 525 19.37 -32.26 4.07
C GLY A 525 20.58 -32.83 4.82
N ASP A 526 21.41 -33.60 4.12
CA ASP A 526 22.65 -34.16 4.68
C ASP A 526 23.85 -33.18 4.63
N GLU A 527 23.69 -32.01 4.01
CA GLU A 527 24.78 -31.04 3.83
C GLU A 527 24.84 -30.04 4.99
N GLU A 528 25.99 -29.96 5.66
CA GLU A 528 26.28 -28.92 6.64
C GLU A 528 27.08 -27.79 5.98
N PHE A 529 26.69 -26.55 6.26
CA PHE A 529 27.26 -25.37 5.61
C PHE A 529 27.46 -24.22 6.59
N VAL A 530 28.25 -23.24 6.15
CA VAL A 530 28.54 -22.01 6.88
C VAL A 530 27.31 -21.11 6.90
N GLY A 531 26.68 -20.96 8.07
CA GLY A 531 25.57 -20.04 8.29
C GLY A 531 26.02 -18.63 8.68
N ALA A 532 27.09 -18.52 9.46
CA ALA A 532 27.77 -17.25 9.76
C ALA A 532 29.24 -17.48 10.10
N VAL A 533 30.08 -16.45 9.93
CA VAL A 533 31.50 -16.46 10.31
C VAL A 533 31.86 -15.21 11.11
N ALA A 534 32.80 -15.34 12.05
CA ALA A 534 33.33 -14.22 12.81
C ALA A 534 34.84 -14.40 13.07
N LYS A 535 35.61 -13.33 12.85
CA LYS A 535 37.03 -13.26 13.20
C LYS A 535 37.42 -11.79 13.37
N ASP A 536 38.06 -11.47 14.49
CA ASP A 536 38.53 -10.11 14.80
C ASP A 536 37.40 -9.06 14.64
N ASN A 537 37.49 -8.20 13.62
CA ASN A 537 36.53 -7.15 13.26
C ASN A 537 35.50 -7.56 12.19
N VAL A 538 35.60 -8.77 11.65
CA VAL A 538 34.74 -9.30 10.59
C VAL A 538 33.64 -10.16 11.20
N PHE A 539 32.40 -9.85 10.87
CA PHE A 539 31.25 -10.72 11.06
C PHE A 539 30.51 -10.86 9.72
N ALA A 540 29.99 -12.02 9.40
CA ALA A 540 29.19 -12.17 8.19
C ALA A 540 28.16 -13.29 8.33
N THR A 541 27.01 -13.14 7.67
CA THR A 541 25.89 -14.09 7.74
C THR A 541 25.45 -14.50 6.34
N GLN A 542 25.20 -15.79 6.14
CA GLN A 542 24.63 -16.30 4.88
C GLN A 542 23.11 -16.06 4.84
N PHE A 543 22.46 -16.06 6.01
CA PHE A 543 21.08 -15.64 6.17
C PHE A 543 20.94 -14.11 6.17
N HIS A 544 19.71 -13.64 5.97
CA HIS A 544 19.34 -12.23 6.00
C HIS A 544 18.80 -11.83 7.39
N PRO A 545 19.58 -11.15 8.25
CA PRO A 545 19.10 -10.74 9.57
C PRO A 545 17.90 -9.78 9.50
N GLU A 546 17.85 -8.89 8.53
CA GLU A 546 16.73 -7.99 8.25
C GLU A 546 15.43 -8.71 7.85
N LYS A 547 15.53 -10.00 7.47
CA LYS A 547 14.39 -10.88 7.16
C LYS A 547 14.17 -12.00 8.17
N SER A 548 14.91 -11.96 9.29
CA SER A 548 14.87 -13.00 10.32
C SER A 548 14.04 -12.59 11.55
N GLY A 549 13.13 -11.62 11.42
CA GLY A 549 12.32 -11.09 12.52
C GLY A 549 13.17 -10.58 13.70
N ALA A 550 12.64 -10.69 14.92
CA ALA A 550 13.35 -10.27 16.13
C ALA A 550 14.71 -10.97 16.32
N ALA A 551 14.86 -12.22 15.86
CA ALA A 551 16.13 -12.93 15.94
C ALA A 551 17.24 -12.26 15.13
N GLY A 552 16.91 -11.79 13.93
CA GLY A 552 17.87 -11.08 13.09
C GLY A 552 18.07 -9.62 13.49
N LEU A 553 17.04 -8.93 13.97
CA LEU A 553 17.20 -7.58 14.56
C LEU A 553 18.19 -7.62 15.73
N ARG A 554 18.12 -8.65 16.58
CA ARG A 554 19.10 -8.89 17.65
C ARG A 554 20.50 -9.11 17.11
N THR A 555 20.65 -9.87 16.03
CA THR A 555 21.95 -10.08 15.38
C THR A 555 22.55 -8.76 14.89
N LEU A 556 21.76 -7.94 14.19
CA LEU A 556 22.18 -6.61 13.73
C LEU A 556 22.58 -5.71 14.89
N LYS A 557 21.72 -5.63 15.93
CA LYS A 557 22.00 -4.82 17.11
C LYS A 557 23.28 -5.24 17.82
N ALA A 558 23.51 -6.55 17.97
CA ALA A 558 24.71 -7.07 18.62
C ALA A 558 25.98 -6.73 17.83
N PHE A 559 25.95 -6.80 16.49
CA PHE A 559 27.06 -6.34 15.65
C PHE A 559 27.31 -4.84 15.83
N LEU A 560 26.26 -4.02 15.71
CA LEU A 560 26.36 -2.57 15.78
C LEU A 560 26.85 -2.08 17.15
N ASP A 561 26.38 -2.71 18.24
CA ASP A 561 26.82 -2.45 19.62
C ASP A 561 28.22 -3.03 19.94
N GLY A 562 28.85 -3.78 19.02
CA GLY A 562 30.14 -4.44 19.26
C GLY A 562 30.07 -5.62 20.26
N LYS A 563 28.89 -6.19 20.49
CA LYS A 563 28.65 -7.28 21.45
C LYS A 563 28.88 -8.64 20.81
N ARG A 564 30.15 -9.06 20.73
CA ARG A 564 30.55 -10.33 20.11
C ARG A 564 30.09 -11.59 20.87
N SER A 565 30.33 -11.67 22.18
CA SER A 565 29.83 -12.77 23.01
C SER A 565 28.94 -12.23 24.13
N GLN A 566 27.81 -12.90 24.36
CA GLN A 566 26.93 -12.61 25.49
C GLN A 566 26.37 -13.92 26.06
N LYS A 567 26.35 -14.01 27.39
CA LYS A 567 25.73 -15.13 28.09
C LYS A 567 24.20 -15.09 27.92
N LEU A 568 23.62 -16.24 27.59
CA LEU A 568 22.19 -16.45 27.46
C LEU A 568 21.56 -16.56 28.86
N PRO A 569 20.33 -16.08 29.05
CA PRO A 569 19.64 -16.17 30.34
C PRO A 569 19.42 -17.63 30.78
N GLU A 570 19.16 -18.51 29.82
CA GLU A 570 18.89 -19.92 30.03
C GLU A 570 19.58 -20.75 28.94
N THR A 571 20.02 -21.96 29.31
CA THR A 571 20.52 -22.94 28.34
C THR A 571 19.33 -23.54 27.59
N PRO A 572 19.27 -23.43 26.25
CA PRO A 572 18.17 -24.01 25.49
C PRO A 572 18.05 -25.53 25.65
N SER A 573 16.83 -26.06 25.61
CA SER A 573 16.62 -27.50 25.54
C SER A 573 17.10 -28.06 24.19
N ALA A 574 17.43 -29.35 24.14
CA ALA A 574 17.81 -30.02 22.89
C ALA A 574 16.70 -29.96 21.82
N GLU A 575 15.43 -30.00 22.24
CA GLU A 575 14.28 -29.85 21.35
C GLU A 575 14.19 -28.44 20.77
N ALA A 576 14.44 -27.40 21.58
CA ALA A 576 14.47 -26.01 21.11
C ALA A 576 15.64 -25.76 20.16
N ALA A 577 16.78 -26.42 20.38
CA ALA A 577 17.97 -26.34 19.54
C ALA A 577 17.94 -27.27 18.30
N ARG A 578 16.82 -27.96 18.04
CA ARG A 578 16.70 -28.87 16.90
C ARG A 578 17.03 -28.17 15.58
N GLU A 579 18.00 -28.70 14.85
CA GLU A 579 18.44 -28.17 13.55
C GLU A 579 17.51 -28.57 12.40
N GLY A 580 17.70 -27.90 11.26
CA GLY A 580 17.01 -28.15 10.02
C GLY A 580 16.03 -27.04 9.62
N LEU A 581 15.57 -27.15 8.38
CA LEU A 581 14.59 -26.25 7.79
C LEU A 581 13.24 -26.42 8.48
N THR A 582 12.64 -25.32 8.92
CA THR A 582 11.32 -25.36 9.54
C THR A 582 10.22 -25.49 8.49
N ARG A 583 9.05 -26.04 8.87
CA ARG A 583 7.82 -25.96 8.06
C ARG A 583 7.38 -24.51 7.93
N ARG A 584 7.56 -23.94 6.74
CA ARG A 584 7.28 -22.52 6.45
C ARG A 584 5.78 -22.31 6.24
N VAL A 585 5.21 -21.41 7.04
CA VAL A 585 3.78 -21.02 6.97
C VAL A 585 3.67 -19.60 6.41
N ILE A 586 3.09 -19.50 5.21
CA ILE A 586 2.96 -18.25 4.46
C ILE A 586 1.55 -17.68 4.66
N ALA A 587 1.46 -16.38 4.95
CA ALA A 587 0.20 -15.65 4.98
C ALA A 587 0.06 -14.84 3.69
N CYS A 588 -1.03 -15.02 2.96
CA CYS A 588 -1.26 -14.37 1.67
C CYS A 588 -2.45 -13.44 1.73
N LEU A 589 -2.35 -12.24 1.15
CA LEU A 589 -3.45 -11.27 1.04
C LEU A 589 -3.67 -10.76 -0.39
N ASP A 590 -4.94 -10.67 -0.74
CA ASP A 590 -5.42 -10.07 -1.99
C ASP A 590 -5.57 -8.56 -1.83
N VAL A 591 -4.86 -7.78 -2.64
CA VAL A 591 -4.98 -6.31 -2.66
C VAL A 591 -5.81 -5.88 -3.86
N ARG A 592 -6.97 -5.25 -3.59
CA ARG A 592 -7.87 -4.69 -4.59
C ARG A 592 -8.11 -3.20 -4.35
N THR A 593 -8.47 -2.49 -5.41
CA THR A 593 -9.16 -1.21 -5.30
C THR A 593 -10.65 -1.42 -5.02
N ASN A 594 -11.20 -0.77 -4.00
CA ASN A 594 -12.63 -0.72 -3.73
C ASN A 594 -13.35 0.28 -4.66
N ASP A 595 -14.68 0.37 -4.55
CA ASP A 595 -15.51 1.30 -5.36
C ASP A 595 -15.16 2.79 -5.13
N GLN A 596 -14.41 3.11 -4.07
CA GLN A 596 -13.97 4.46 -3.71
C GLN A 596 -12.55 4.78 -4.22
N GLY A 597 -11.79 3.81 -4.74
CA GLY A 597 -10.40 4.01 -5.14
C GLY A 597 -9.37 3.55 -4.11
N ASP A 598 -9.79 3.16 -2.90
CA ASP A 598 -8.86 2.73 -1.84
C ASP A 598 -8.39 1.30 -2.03
N LEU A 599 -7.15 1.05 -1.61
CA LEU A 599 -6.60 -0.29 -1.56
C LEU A 599 -7.06 -0.99 -0.30
N VAL A 600 -7.77 -2.09 -0.50
CA VAL A 600 -8.37 -2.88 0.56
C VAL A 600 -7.96 -4.33 0.41
N VAL A 601 -7.91 -5.02 1.55
CA VAL A 601 -7.83 -6.48 1.57
C VAL A 601 -9.22 -7.03 1.36
N THR A 602 -9.36 -7.96 0.41
CA THR A 602 -10.67 -8.56 0.08
C THR A 602 -10.73 -10.05 0.38
N LYS A 603 -11.94 -10.61 0.39
CA LYS A 603 -12.15 -12.04 0.60
C LYS A 603 -11.63 -12.81 -0.63
N GLY A 604 -10.55 -13.58 -0.45
CA GLY A 604 -10.03 -14.53 -1.45
C GLY A 604 -10.91 -15.76 -1.62
N ASP A 605 -12.21 -15.57 -1.79
CA ASP A 605 -13.14 -16.67 -2.05
C ASP A 605 -13.37 -16.76 -3.57
N GLN A 606 -12.75 -17.77 -4.20
CA GLN A 606 -12.86 -18.18 -5.60
C GLN A 606 -12.15 -17.28 -6.63
N TYR A 607 -11.47 -17.92 -7.58
CA TYR A 607 -10.86 -17.32 -8.77
C TYR A 607 -11.87 -16.61 -9.71
N ASP A 608 -13.18 -16.72 -9.47
CA ASP A 608 -14.24 -16.15 -10.31
C ASP A 608 -15.02 -15.03 -9.62
N VAL A 609 -14.34 -13.95 -9.21
CA VAL A 609 -15.01 -12.76 -8.68
C VAL A 609 -14.57 -11.50 -9.41
N ARG A 610 -15.32 -11.23 -10.49
CA ARG A 610 -15.64 -9.95 -11.15
C ARG A 610 -14.66 -9.37 -12.18
N GLU A 611 -14.87 -9.75 -13.44
CA GLU A 611 -15.19 -8.81 -14.53
C GLU A 611 -16.26 -9.48 -15.39
N LYS A 612 -17.54 -9.16 -15.17
CA LYS A 612 -18.61 -9.49 -16.12
C LYS A 612 -19.02 -8.20 -16.81
N ASP A 613 -18.96 -8.21 -18.14
CA ASP A 613 -19.41 -7.13 -19.00
C ASP A 613 -20.81 -6.66 -18.60
N GLY A 614 -20.91 -5.39 -18.22
CA GLY A 614 -22.12 -4.58 -18.41
C GLY A 614 -23.40 -4.93 -17.66
N VAL A 615 -23.42 -5.80 -16.64
CA VAL A 615 -24.64 -6.03 -15.84
C VAL A 615 -24.35 -6.00 -14.33
N SER A 616 -24.90 -4.98 -13.68
CA SER A 616 -24.87 -4.72 -12.25
C SER A 616 -25.49 -5.87 -11.45
N THR A 617 -24.66 -6.70 -10.83
CA THR A 617 -25.05 -7.53 -9.69
C THR A 617 -24.27 -7.07 -8.46
N GLY A 618 -24.99 -6.32 -7.61
CA GLY A 618 -24.44 -5.60 -6.46
C GLY A 618 -24.07 -6.51 -5.29
N GLY A 619 -22.78 -6.76 -5.11
CA GLY A 619 -22.23 -7.09 -3.79
C GLY A 619 -21.12 -6.11 -3.47
N ALA A 620 -21.22 -5.33 -2.39
CA ALA A 620 -20.12 -4.47 -1.96
C ALA A 620 -18.84 -5.30 -1.74
N VAL A 621 -17.68 -4.80 -2.18
CA VAL A 621 -16.37 -5.36 -1.81
C VAL A 621 -16.25 -5.26 -0.29
N ARG A 622 -16.19 -6.40 0.41
CA ARG A 622 -15.99 -6.41 1.88
C ARG A 622 -14.54 -6.03 2.18
N ASN A 623 -14.34 -4.83 2.71
CA ASN A 623 -13.05 -4.35 3.19
C ASN A 623 -12.68 -5.07 4.50
N LEU A 624 -11.58 -5.83 4.49
CA LEU A 624 -11.09 -6.57 5.67
C LEU A 624 -9.96 -5.82 6.42
N GLY A 625 -9.61 -4.61 5.96
CA GLY A 625 -8.55 -3.78 6.53
C GLY A 625 -7.59 -3.24 5.46
N LYS A 626 -6.68 -2.38 5.89
CA LYS A 626 -5.60 -1.87 5.04
C LYS A 626 -4.51 -2.95 4.86
N PRO A 627 -3.95 -3.12 3.65
CA PRO A 627 -2.93 -4.13 3.37
C PRO A 627 -1.73 -4.10 4.33
N VAL A 628 -1.23 -2.91 4.66
CA VAL A 628 -0.08 -2.70 5.55
C VAL A 628 -0.36 -3.22 6.97
N ASP A 629 -1.49 -2.81 7.56
CA ASP A 629 -1.89 -3.22 8.91
C ASP A 629 -2.10 -4.74 8.99
N MET A 630 -2.67 -5.32 7.93
CA MET A 630 -2.90 -6.76 7.86
C MET A 630 -1.58 -7.55 7.74
N ALA A 631 -0.64 -7.07 6.91
CA ALA A 631 0.68 -7.67 6.80
C ALA A 631 1.45 -7.62 8.13
N LYS A 632 1.40 -6.48 8.83
CA LYS A 632 1.95 -6.32 10.18
C LYS A 632 1.31 -7.31 11.16
N LYS A 633 -0.01 -7.44 11.14
CA LYS A 633 -0.74 -8.41 11.98
C LYS A 633 -0.29 -9.85 11.70
N TYR A 634 -0.09 -10.25 10.44
CA TYR A 634 0.42 -11.59 10.13
C TYR A 634 1.83 -11.82 10.64
N TYR A 635 2.71 -10.83 10.48
CA TYR A 635 4.05 -10.87 11.03
C TYR A 635 4.06 -11.05 12.55
N GLU A 636 3.29 -10.25 13.28
CA GLU A 636 3.14 -10.33 14.74
C GLU A 636 2.48 -11.64 15.21
N GLN A 637 1.67 -12.25 14.34
CA GLN A 637 1.11 -13.59 14.55
C GLN A 637 2.09 -14.72 14.17
N GLY A 638 3.31 -14.40 13.75
CA GLY A 638 4.35 -15.38 13.47
C GLY A 638 4.36 -15.92 12.04
N ALA A 639 3.80 -15.21 11.06
CA ALA A 639 4.03 -15.52 9.65
C ALA A 639 5.53 -15.64 9.35
N ASP A 640 5.88 -16.62 8.53
CA ASP A 640 7.25 -16.82 8.05
C ASP A 640 7.55 -16.01 6.79
N GLU A 641 6.50 -15.61 6.08
CA GLU A 641 6.52 -14.85 4.84
C GLU A 641 5.12 -14.24 4.64
N VAL A 642 5.06 -13.06 4.03
CA VAL A 642 3.81 -12.41 3.63
C VAL A 642 3.75 -12.24 2.12
N THR A 643 2.72 -12.78 1.49
CA THR A 643 2.49 -12.67 0.04
C THR A 643 1.38 -11.68 -0.25
N PHE A 644 1.63 -10.75 -1.17
CA PHE A 644 0.66 -9.80 -1.71
C PHE A 644 0.29 -10.24 -3.11
N LEU A 645 -1.00 -10.51 -3.35
CA LEU A 645 -1.53 -10.71 -4.69
C LEU A 645 -2.15 -9.39 -5.17
N ASN A 646 -1.40 -8.69 -6.02
CA ASN A 646 -1.86 -7.49 -6.70
C ASN A 646 -2.77 -7.89 -7.87
N ILE A 647 -4.06 -7.84 -7.58
CA ILE A 647 -5.14 -8.11 -8.53
C ILE A 647 -5.83 -6.81 -8.97
N THR A 648 -5.18 -5.67 -8.71
CA THR A 648 -5.65 -4.35 -9.09
C THR A 648 -5.13 -3.99 -10.47
N SER A 649 -6.03 -3.53 -11.34
CA SER A 649 -5.68 -3.04 -12.68
C SER A 649 -5.34 -1.55 -12.64
N PHE A 650 -4.07 -1.20 -12.48
CA PHE A 650 -3.58 0.19 -12.53
C PHE A 650 -3.36 0.71 -13.97
N ARG A 651 -4.23 0.35 -14.93
CA ARG A 651 -4.04 0.62 -16.38
C ARG A 651 -3.84 2.10 -16.74
N ASN A 652 -4.24 3.04 -15.88
CA ASN A 652 -4.17 4.47 -16.10
C ASN A 652 -3.26 5.19 -15.08
N CYS A 653 -2.38 4.48 -14.39
CA CYS A 653 -1.41 5.03 -13.44
C CYS A 653 0.01 4.79 -13.97
N PRO A 654 0.91 5.78 -13.90
CA PRO A 654 2.32 5.54 -14.15
C PRO A 654 2.83 4.36 -13.32
N VAL A 655 3.69 3.52 -13.89
CA VAL A 655 4.19 2.32 -13.18
C VAL A 655 4.94 2.71 -11.91
N ALA A 656 5.74 3.79 -11.98
CA ALA A 656 6.48 4.34 -10.85
C ALA A 656 5.56 4.81 -9.70
N ASP A 657 4.31 5.17 -10.01
CA ASP A 657 3.33 5.66 -9.06
C ASP A 657 2.35 4.58 -8.62
N THR A 658 2.60 3.31 -8.98
CA THR A 658 1.70 2.23 -8.60
C THR A 658 1.61 2.13 -7.08
N PRO A 659 0.41 2.25 -6.49
CA PRO A 659 0.24 2.25 -5.04
C PRO A 659 0.77 1.02 -4.30
N MET A 660 0.93 -0.10 -5.01
CA MET A 660 1.55 -1.31 -4.46
C MET A 660 3.01 -1.11 -4.06
N LEU A 661 3.75 -0.23 -4.75
CA LEU A 661 5.11 0.14 -4.37
C LEU A 661 5.12 0.81 -3.00
N GLU A 662 4.18 1.71 -2.75
CA GLU A 662 4.05 2.39 -1.46
C GLU A 662 3.58 1.43 -0.35
N ILE A 663 2.65 0.51 -0.65
CA ILE A 663 2.24 -0.53 0.31
C ILE A 663 3.45 -1.36 0.75
N LEU A 664 4.32 -1.76 -0.17
CA LEU A 664 5.54 -2.50 0.17
C LEU A 664 6.50 -1.62 0.97
N ARG A 665 6.64 -0.34 0.62
CA ARG A 665 7.51 0.60 1.34
C ARG A 665 7.10 0.69 2.80
N LEU A 666 5.83 0.99 3.06
CA LEU A 666 5.25 1.09 4.40
C LEU A 666 5.25 -0.25 5.15
N THR A 667 4.98 -1.36 4.45
CA THR A 667 5.02 -2.70 5.07
C THR A 667 6.44 -3.01 5.57
N SER A 668 7.46 -2.73 4.75
CA SER A 668 8.85 -3.04 5.06
C SER A 668 9.40 -2.25 6.27
N GLU A 669 8.75 -1.18 6.71
CA GLU A 669 9.14 -0.39 7.90
C GLU A 669 8.94 -1.18 9.20
N THR A 670 8.03 -2.16 9.20
CA THR A 670 7.66 -2.89 10.42
C THR A 670 7.66 -4.41 10.27
N VAL A 671 7.63 -4.93 9.05
CA VAL A 671 7.58 -6.37 8.76
C VAL A 671 8.95 -6.88 8.34
N PHE A 672 9.64 -7.53 9.28
CA PHE A 672 11.01 -8.05 9.11
C PHE A 672 11.02 -9.54 8.74
N VAL A 673 10.13 -9.95 7.84
CA VAL A 673 10.09 -11.27 7.19
C VAL A 673 10.01 -11.09 5.68
N PRO A 674 10.25 -12.13 4.86
CA PRO A 674 10.17 -12.03 3.41
C PRO A 674 8.80 -11.55 2.92
N LEU A 675 8.83 -10.64 1.95
CA LEU A 675 7.66 -10.11 1.25
C LEU A 675 7.65 -10.59 -0.20
N THR A 676 6.61 -11.28 -0.61
CA THR A 676 6.42 -11.74 -1.99
C THR A 676 5.32 -10.91 -2.65
N ILE A 677 5.55 -10.41 -3.86
CA ILE A 677 4.54 -9.66 -4.63
C ILE A 677 4.21 -10.39 -5.93
N GLY A 678 2.93 -10.70 -6.15
CA GLY A 678 2.43 -11.28 -7.40
C GLY A 678 1.47 -10.35 -8.10
N GLY A 679 1.47 -10.38 -9.44
CA GLY A 679 0.55 -9.59 -10.27
C GLY A 679 1.19 -8.32 -10.83
N GLY A 680 1.16 -8.18 -12.17
CA GLY A 680 1.71 -7.02 -12.88
C GLY A 680 3.20 -7.11 -13.25
N ILE A 681 3.86 -8.25 -12.99
CA ILE A 681 5.28 -8.47 -13.31
C ILE A 681 5.41 -8.99 -14.74
N ARG A 682 5.47 -8.08 -15.71
CA ARG A 682 5.54 -8.36 -17.15
C ARG A 682 6.00 -7.14 -17.93
N ASP A 683 6.45 -7.32 -19.17
CA ASP A 683 6.69 -6.20 -20.06
C ASP A 683 5.40 -5.41 -20.27
N THR A 684 5.48 -4.08 -20.15
CA THR A 684 4.32 -3.19 -20.29
C THR A 684 4.70 -1.89 -20.98
N VAL A 685 3.68 -1.17 -21.44
CA VAL A 685 3.80 0.21 -21.89
C VAL A 685 3.23 1.09 -20.79
N ASP A 686 3.99 2.09 -20.35
CA ASP A 686 3.56 3.05 -19.35
C ASP A 686 2.60 4.08 -19.96
N THR A 687 1.95 4.89 -19.11
CA THR A 687 0.95 5.89 -19.50
C THR A 687 1.48 6.99 -20.42
N ASP A 688 2.79 7.23 -20.42
CA ASP A 688 3.49 8.17 -21.30
C ASP A 688 3.94 7.54 -22.64
N GLY A 689 3.70 6.24 -22.83
CA GLY A 689 4.14 5.47 -23.99
C GLY A 689 5.52 4.81 -23.86
N THR A 690 6.20 4.95 -22.71
CA THR A 690 7.50 4.33 -22.46
C THR A 690 7.35 2.81 -22.29
N ASN A 691 8.18 2.03 -22.99
CA ASN A 691 8.25 0.59 -22.77
C ASN A 691 9.05 0.32 -21.49
N ILE A 692 8.46 -0.42 -20.55
CA ILE A 692 9.08 -0.82 -19.30
C ILE A 692 9.17 -2.35 -19.28
N SER A 693 10.38 -2.87 -19.07
CA SER A 693 10.61 -4.31 -19.03
C SER A 693 10.13 -4.94 -17.72
N ALA A 694 9.83 -6.23 -17.73
CA ALA A 694 9.51 -7.00 -16.53
C ALA A 694 10.63 -6.92 -15.47
N LEU A 695 11.89 -6.84 -15.93
CA LEU A 695 13.05 -6.66 -15.05
C LEU A 695 13.04 -5.30 -14.35
N ASP A 696 12.69 -4.22 -15.06
CA ASP A 696 12.58 -2.88 -14.48
C ASP A 696 11.43 -2.83 -13.46
N ILE A 697 10.29 -3.45 -13.77
CA ILE A 697 9.17 -3.59 -12.84
C ILE A 697 9.59 -4.35 -11.59
N ALA A 698 10.22 -5.51 -11.74
CA ALA A 698 10.71 -6.29 -10.62
C ALA A 698 11.73 -5.49 -9.79
N THR A 699 12.61 -4.75 -10.44
CA THR A 699 13.59 -3.86 -9.79
C THR A 699 12.91 -2.78 -8.95
N MET A 700 11.84 -2.15 -9.46
CA MET A 700 11.05 -1.19 -8.69
C MET A 700 10.42 -1.84 -7.46
N TYR A 701 9.80 -3.02 -7.62
CA TYR A 701 9.23 -3.77 -6.50
C TYR A 701 10.27 -4.17 -5.44
N PHE A 702 11.45 -4.63 -5.85
CA PHE A 702 12.53 -4.97 -4.91
C PHE A 702 13.01 -3.75 -4.15
N LYS A 703 13.20 -2.60 -4.82
CA LYS A 703 13.59 -1.33 -4.18
C LYS A 703 12.53 -0.83 -3.21
N SER A 704 11.26 -1.13 -3.47
CA SER A 704 10.14 -0.77 -2.61
C SER A 704 9.93 -1.70 -1.42
N GLY A 705 10.61 -2.84 -1.35
CA GLY A 705 10.56 -3.72 -0.16
C GLY A 705 10.20 -5.17 -0.44
N ALA A 706 9.86 -5.55 -1.68
CA ALA A 706 9.68 -6.96 -2.03
C ALA A 706 11.02 -7.72 -1.99
N ASP A 707 10.97 -9.00 -1.66
CA ASP A 707 12.12 -9.92 -1.72
C ASP A 707 11.98 -10.91 -2.87
N LYS A 708 10.73 -11.18 -3.28
CA LYS A 708 10.38 -12.10 -4.36
C LYS A 708 9.26 -11.52 -5.20
N VAL A 709 9.32 -11.78 -6.50
CA VAL A 709 8.26 -11.45 -7.46
C VAL A 709 7.62 -12.72 -8.00
N SER A 710 6.30 -12.72 -8.16
CA SER A 710 5.54 -13.86 -8.67
C SER A 710 5.02 -13.60 -10.08
N VAL A 711 5.41 -14.46 -11.01
CA VAL A 711 4.97 -14.47 -12.42
C VAL A 711 3.82 -15.46 -12.59
N GLY A 712 2.72 -15.05 -13.23
CA GLY A 712 1.52 -15.87 -13.41
C GLY A 712 1.27 -16.26 -14.87
N SER A 713 0.33 -15.57 -15.53
CA SER A 713 -0.09 -15.91 -16.91
C SER A 713 1.05 -15.94 -17.93
N ASP A 714 2.01 -15.01 -17.82
CA ASP A 714 3.17 -14.94 -18.71
C ASP A 714 4.10 -16.15 -18.57
N ALA A 715 4.07 -16.87 -17.44
CA ALA A 715 4.82 -18.11 -17.29
C ALA A 715 4.27 -19.23 -18.19
N VAL A 716 2.94 -19.26 -18.39
CA VAL A 716 2.28 -20.25 -19.24
C VAL A 716 2.59 -19.99 -20.71
N THR A 717 2.49 -18.75 -21.16
CA THR A 717 2.84 -18.38 -22.55
C THR A 717 4.34 -18.57 -22.81
N ALA A 718 5.20 -18.28 -21.83
CA ALA A 718 6.63 -18.58 -21.90
C ALA A 718 6.89 -20.10 -22.05
N ALA A 719 6.19 -20.94 -21.29
CA ALA A 719 6.32 -22.40 -21.38
C ALA A 719 5.86 -22.93 -22.75
N GLU A 720 4.75 -22.44 -23.29
CA GLU A 720 4.30 -22.78 -24.65
C GLU A 720 5.37 -22.42 -25.69
N ALA A 721 5.94 -21.21 -25.59
CA ALA A 721 7.00 -20.76 -26.50
C ALA A 721 8.30 -21.59 -26.35
N TYR A 722 8.66 -21.99 -25.13
CA TYR A 722 9.79 -22.86 -24.85
C TYR A 722 9.64 -24.22 -25.53
N TYR A 723 8.47 -24.87 -25.43
CA TYR A 723 8.21 -26.13 -26.11
C TYR A 723 8.10 -25.98 -27.63
N ALA A 724 7.49 -24.90 -28.12
CA ALA A 724 7.42 -24.60 -29.56
C ALA A 724 8.82 -24.44 -30.19
N ARG A 725 9.82 -24.00 -29.42
CA ARG A 725 11.23 -23.92 -29.83
C ARG A 725 12.04 -25.21 -29.60
N GLY A 726 11.38 -26.31 -29.24
CA GLY A 726 12.05 -27.58 -28.96
C GLY A 726 12.81 -27.56 -27.63
N SER A 727 12.19 -27.02 -26.58
CA SER A 727 12.74 -26.95 -25.21
C SER A 727 14.02 -26.11 -25.11
N LYS A 728 14.04 -24.96 -25.81
CA LYS A 728 15.17 -24.02 -25.82
C LYS A 728 14.81 -22.69 -25.17
N LEU A 729 15.67 -22.29 -24.24
CA LEU A 729 15.71 -20.97 -23.64
C LEU A 729 16.05 -19.92 -24.72
N ASP A 730 15.45 -18.74 -24.61
CA ASP A 730 15.73 -17.60 -25.49
C ASP A 730 16.32 -16.39 -24.74
N GLY A 731 16.32 -16.43 -23.40
CA GLY A 731 16.88 -15.40 -22.53
C GLY A 731 16.03 -14.13 -22.46
N THR A 732 14.80 -14.16 -22.96
CA THR A 732 13.95 -12.95 -23.09
C THR A 732 12.77 -12.93 -22.12
N THR A 733 12.42 -14.06 -21.51
CA THR A 733 11.26 -14.11 -20.63
C THR A 733 11.52 -13.34 -19.33
N ALA A 734 10.45 -12.90 -18.67
CA ALA A 734 10.54 -12.28 -17.34
C ALA A 734 11.27 -13.20 -16.34
N ILE A 735 11.04 -14.52 -16.43
CA ILE A 735 11.67 -15.51 -15.55
C ILE A 735 13.19 -15.54 -15.77
N GLU A 736 13.64 -15.64 -17.02
CA GLU A 736 15.08 -15.68 -17.36
C GLU A 736 15.78 -14.36 -17.00
N THR A 737 15.19 -13.22 -17.34
CA THR A 737 15.81 -11.91 -17.12
C THR A 737 15.91 -11.54 -15.64
N ILE A 738 14.85 -11.78 -14.86
CA ILE A 738 14.84 -11.49 -13.42
C ILE A 738 15.75 -12.46 -12.66
N SER A 739 15.69 -13.76 -12.97
CA SER A 739 16.56 -14.75 -12.31
C SER A 739 18.03 -14.56 -12.64
N ALA A 740 18.38 -14.14 -13.86
CA ALA A 740 19.76 -13.82 -14.22
C ALA A 740 20.33 -12.63 -13.42
N ALA A 741 19.49 -11.63 -13.10
CA ALA A 741 19.90 -10.46 -12.33
C ALA A 741 19.90 -10.71 -10.81
N TYR A 742 18.83 -11.32 -10.29
CA TYR A 742 18.55 -11.42 -8.85
C TYR A 742 18.67 -12.84 -8.28
N GLY A 743 19.06 -13.81 -9.12
CA GLY A 743 19.11 -15.23 -8.79
C GLY A 743 17.73 -15.90 -8.81
N ASN A 744 17.71 -17.22 -9.00
CA ASN A 744 16.47 -18.00 -9.09
C ASN A 744 15.55 -17.76 -7.88
N GLN A 745 16.14 -17.61 -6.69
CA GLN A 745 15.42 -17.40 -5.44
C GLN A 745 14.50 -16.17 -5.42
N ALA A 746 14.69 -15.20 -6.32
CA ALA A 746 13.87 -13.99 -6.41
C ALA A 746 12.60 -14.19 -7.26
N VAL A 747 12.49 -15.29 -8.02
CA VAL A 747 11.40 -15.55 -8.96
C VAL A 747 10.53 -16.71 -8.47
N VAL A 748 9.28 -16.38 -8.16
CA VAL A 748 8.20 -17.33 -7.87
C VAL A 748 7.33 -17.47 -9.12
N VAL A 749 6.84 -18.66 -9.43
CA VAL A 749 5.83 -18.86 -10.47
C VAL A 749 4.51 -19.32 -9.85
N SER A 750 3.47 -18.52 -10.03
CA SER A 750 2.11 -18.86 -9.60
C SER A 750 1.45 -19.72 -10.66
N VAL A 751 1.08 -20.95 -10.29
CA VAL A 751 0.46 -21.94 -11.17
C VAL A 751 -0.96 -22.17 -10.73
N ASP A 752 -1.91 -22.03 -11.66
CA ASP A 752 -3.35 -22.19 -11.41
C ASP A 752 -3.90 -23.40 -12.22
N PRO A 753 -3.65 -24.64 -11.78
CA PRO A 753 -4.10 -25.84 -12.45
C PRO A 753 -5.56 -26.17 -12.12
N ARG A 754 -6.23 -26.83 -13.07
CA ARG A 754 -7.56 -27.42 -12.93
C ARG A 754 -7.52 -28.90 -13.32
N ARG A 755 -8.15 -29.76 -12.52
CA ARG A 755 -8.22 -31.19 -12.78
C ARG A 755 -9.14 -31.49 -13.96
N ILE A 756 -8.65 -32.28 -14.91
CA ILE A 756 -9.39 -32.78 -16.08
C ILE A 756 -9.37 -34.30 -16.06
N TYR A 757 -10.55 -34.91 -15.94
CA TYR A 757 -10.72 -36.37 -15.93
C TYR A 757 -10.65 -36.95 -17.34
N VAL A 758 -10.07 -38.14 -17.45
CA VAL A 758 -9.96 -38.90 -18.71
C VAL A 758 -10.19 -40.38 -18.46
N SER A 759 -10.76 -41.07 -19.45
CA SER A 759 -11.10 -42.50 -19.32
C SER A 759 -9.89 -43.43 -19.21
N SER A 760 -8.75 -43.02 -19.76
CA SER A 760 -7.49 -43.77 -19.78
C SER A 760 -6.31 -42.81 -20.03
N PRO A 761 -5.07 -43.18 -19.68
CA PRO A 761 -3.88 -42.41 -20.00
C PRO A 761 -3.73 -42.08 -21.49
N GLU A 762 -4.19 -42.96 -22.38
CA GLU A 762 -4.08 -42.81 -23.84
C GLU A 762 -5.10 -41.83 -24.43
N ALA A 763 -6.09 -41.37 -23.65
CA ALA A 763 -7.12 -40.44 -24.11
C ALA A 763 -6.61 -38.99 -24.25
N THR A 764 -5.38 -38.71 -23.83
CA THR A 764 -4.73 -37.40 -23.95
C THR A 764 -3.23 -37.58 -24.22
N THR A 765 -2.60 -36.55 -24.76
CA THR A 765 -1.14 -36.46 -24.89
C THR A 765 -0.47 -35.93 -23.62
N HIS A 766 -1.25 -35.42 -22.67
CA HIS A 766 -0.76 -34.86 -21.42
C HIS A 766 -0.36 -35.93 -20.41
N HIS A 767 0.52 -35.57 -19.48
CA HIS A 767 0.85 -36.43 -18.36
C HIS A 767 -0.38 -36.66 -17.47
N THR A 768 -0.77 -37.91 -17.29
CA THR A 768 -1.90 -38.33 -16.46
C THR A 768 -1.43 -39.07 -15.22
N LEU A 769 -2.26 -39.02 -14.18
CA LEU A 769 -2.10 -39.83 -12.97
C LEU A 769 -3.41 -40.55 -12.65
N LYS A 770 -3.28 -41.70 -11.98
CA LYS A 770 -4.41 -42.42 -11.42
C LYS A 770 -4.87 -41.70 -10.15
N THR A 771 -6.13 -41.30 -10.11
CA THR A 771 -6.71 -40.52 -9.02
C THR A 771 -7.48 -41.41 -8.05
N ALA A 772 -7.37 -41.12 -6.76
CA ALA A 772 -8.18 -41.72 -5.70
C ALA A 772 -9.63 -41.16 -5.68
N PHE A 773 -9.88 -40.08 -6.42
CA PHE A 773 -11.18 -39.43 -6.55
C PHE A 773 -11.70 -39.66 -7.98
N PRO A 774 -12.60 -40.63 -8.22
CA PRO A 774 -13.11 -40.89 -9.56
C PRO A 774 -13.90 -39.71 -10.12
N GLY A 775 -13.81 -39.53 -11.44
CA GLY A 775 -14.54 -38.50 -12.18
C GLY A 775 -16.06 -38.74 -12.21
N PRO A 776 -16.84 -37.77 -12.70
CA PRO A 776 -18.30 -37.85 -12.74
C PRO A 776 -18.86 -39.06 -13.48
N ASN A 777 -18.11 -39.62 -14.44
CA ASN A 777 -18.49 -40.80 -15.22
C ASN A 777 -17.70 -42.06 -14.80
N GLY A 778 -17.02 -42.03 -13.65
CA GLY A 778 -16.19 -43.13 -13.16
C GLY A 778 -14.78 -43.14 -13.74
N GLU A 779 -14.30 -42.04 -14.31
CA GLU A 779 -12.92 -41.91 -14.79
C GLU A 779 -11.92 -42.09 -13.64
N GLU A 780 -10.97 -43.03 -13.78
CA GLU A 780 -9.94 -43.29 -12.76
C GLU A 780 -8.64 -42.51 -12.99
N TYR A 781 -8.56 -41.74 -14.08
CA TYR A 781 -7.37 -40.99 -14.47
C TYR A 781 -7.70 -39.50 -14.65
N CYS A 782 -6.73 -38.65 -14.35
CA CYS A 782 -6.83 -37.22 -14.63
C CYS A 782 -5.47 -36.63 -14.96
N TRP A 783 -5.49 -35.44 -15.55
CA TRP A 783 -4.35 -34.54 -15.69
C TRP A 783 -4.74 -33.16 -15.18
N TYR A 784 -3.75 -32.28 -15.01
CA TYR A 784 -3.98 -30.93 -14.50
C TYR A 784 -3.70 -29.91 -15.60
N GLN A 785 -4.75 -29.28 -16.10
CA GLN A 785 -4.69 -28.25 -17.12
C GLN A 785 -4.27 -26.91 -16.51
N CYS A 786 -3.24 -26.28 -17.08
CA CYS A 786 -2.85 -24.93 -16.68
C CYS A 786 -3.83 -23.88 -17.20
N THR A 787 -3.99 -22.80 -16.44
CA THR A 787 -4.86 -21.69 -16.82
C THR A 787 -4.12 -20.36 -16.78
N ILE A 788 -4.66 -19.37 -17.49
CA ILE A 788 -4.19 -17.98 -17.49
C ILE A 788 -5.34 -17.03 -17.16
N LYS A 789 -5.01 -15.73 -17.06
CA LYS A 789 -5.95 -14.64 -16.74
C LYS A 789 -6.69 -14.89 -15.42
N GLY A 790 -5.98 -15.42 -14.42
CA GLY A 790 -6.54 -15.74 -13.11
C GLY A 790 -7.59 -16.85 -13.17
N GLY A 791 -7.25 -18.01 -13.73
CA GLY A 791 -8.15 -19.17 -13.75
C GLY A 791 -9.21 -19.21 -14.84
N ARG A 792 -9.37 -18.15 -15.65
CA ARG A 792 -10.50 -17.97 -16.57
C ARG A 792 -10.32 -18.63 -17.93
N GLU A 793 -9.09 -18.79 -18.39
CA GLU A 793 -8.78 -19.37 -19.70
C GLU A 793 -7.87 -20.59 -19.53
N GLY A 794 -8.35 -21.78 -19.90
CA GLY A 794 -7.54 -23.00 -19.93
C GLY A 794 -6.62 -23.04 -21.15
N ARG A 795 -5.42 -23.59 -20.96
CA ARG A 795 -4.40 -23.76 -22.01
C ARG A 795 -4.18 -25.24 -22.27
N ASP A 796 -3.74 -25.57 -23.47
CA ASP A 796 -3.37 -26.94 -23.85
C ASP A 796 -1.95 -27.26 -23.34
N LEU A 797 -1.79 -27.17 -22.03
CA LEU A 797 -0.52 -27.31 -21.32
C LEU A 797 -0.79 -27.94 -19.96
N ASP A 798 -0.17 -29.07 -19.67
CA ASP A 798 -0.29 -29.71 -18.37
C ASP A 798 0.66 -29.10 -17.33
N VAL A 799 0.34 -29.31 -16.05
CA VAL A 799 1.10 -28.73 -14.93
C VAL A 799 2.57 -29.15 -14.95
N ARG A 800 2.90 -30.39 -15.35
CA ARG A 800 4.29 -30.86 -15.40
C ARG A 800 5.07 -30.17 -16.50
N GLN A 801 4.47 -30.01 -17.67
CA GLN A 801 5.05 -29.23 -18.75
C GLN A 801 5.37 -27.80 -18.28
N LEU A 802 4.41 -27.13 -17.65
CA LEU A 802 4.62 -25.78 -17.13
C LEU A 802 5.77 -25.73 -16.11
N VAL A 803 5.70 -26.54 -15.04
CA VAL A 803 6.70 -26.44 -13.96
C VAL A 803 8.10 -26.81 -14.42
N THR A 804 8.23 -27.76 -15.36
CA THR A 804 9.52 -28.15 -15.95
C THR A 804 10.10 -27.02 -16.79
N ALA A 805 9.28 -26.37 -17.61
CA ALA A 805 9.73 -25.27 -18.45
C ALA A 805 10.19 -24.07 -17.62
N VAL A 806 9.44 -23.68 -16.58
CA VAL A 806 9.79 -22.51 -15.76
C VAL A 806 10.97 -22.77 -14.82
N GLU A 807 11.16 -24.00 -14.34
CA GLU A 807 12.39 -24.40 -13.65
C GLU A 807 13.60 -24.22 -14.56
N ALA A 808 13.50 -24.68 -15.82
CA ALA A 808 14.57 -24.51 -16.80
C ALA A 808 14.86 -23.02 -17.11
N MET A 809 13.84 -22.16 -17.07
CA MET A 809 13.98 -20.70 -17.26
C MET A 809 14.61 -19.99 -16.06
N GLY A 810 14.75 -20.64 -14.90
CA GLY A 810 15.35 -20.06 -13.71
C GLY A 810 14.36 -19.65 -12.61
N ALA A 811 13.11 -20.12 -12.63
CA ALA A 811 12.24 -19.99 -11.47
C ALA A 811 12.88 -20.68 -10.24
N GLY A 812 12.78 -20.05 -9.07
CA GLY A 812 13.33 -20.60 -7.83
C GLY A 812 12.30 -21.15 -6.86
N GLU A 813 11.01 -20.96 -7.13
CA GLU A 813 9.92 -21.47 -6.29
C GLU A 813 8.60 -21.52 -7.08
N ILE A 814 7.81 -22.57 -6.87
CA ILE A 814 6.46 -22.69 -7.43
C ILE A 814 5.43 -22.39 -6.36
N LEU A 815 4.59 -21.40 -6.60
CA LEU A 815 3.34 -21.20 -5.87
C LEU A 815 2.25 -22.04 -6.54
N LEU A 816 2.00 -23.23 -5.99
CA LEU A 816 1.10 -24.22 -6.58
C LEU A 816 -0.30 -24.06 -5.99
N ASN A 817 -1.13 -23.28 -6.68
CA ASN A 817 -2.55 -23.17 -6.35
C ASN A 817 -3.31 -24.38 -6.89
N CYS A 818 -4.60 -24.46 -6.58
CA CYS A 818 -5.49 -25.47 -7.14
C CYS A 818 -6.90 -24.88 -7.26
N ILE A 819 -7.35 -24.67 -8.50
CA ILE A 819 -8.64 -24.03 -8.78
C ILE A 819 -9.79 -24.82 -8.12
N ASP A 820 -9.70 -26.15 -8.12
CA ASP A 820 -10.74 -27.03 -7.59
C ASP A 820 -10.82 -27.03 -6.05
N LYS A 821 -9.74 -26.61 -5.37
CA LYS A 821 -9.67 -26.52 -3.90
C LYS A 821 -9.85 -25.10 -3.38
N ASP A 822 -9.74 -24.10 -4.23
CA ASP A 822 -9.78 -22.70 -3.83
C ASP A 822 -11.09 -22.31 -3.13
N GLY A 823 -10.98 -21.63 -1.99
CA GLY A 823 -12.13 -21.23 -1.16
C GLY A 823 -12.91 -22.37 -0.49
N THR A 824 -12.60 -23.64 -0.75
CA THR A 824 -13.37 -24.79 -0.21
C THR A 824 -13.16 -25.04 1.27
N ASN A 825 -12.01 -24.61 1.83
CA ASN A 825 -11.57 -24.92 3.19
C ASN A 825 -11.55 -26.43 3.49
N SER A 826 -11.30 -27.28 2.48
CA SER A 826 -11.35 -28.75 2.56
C SER A 826 -9.98 -29.45 2.50
N GLY A 827 -8.90 -28.69 2.67
CA GLY A 827 -7.53 -29.16 2.55
C GLY A 827 -6.95 -28.97 1.14
N PHE A 828 -5.63 -29.14 1.05
CA PHE A 828 -4.87 -28.99 -0.19
C PHE A 828 -5.09 -30.19 -1.14
N ASP A 829 -4.76 -30.04 -2.42
CA ASP A 829 -4.73 -31.18 -3.35
C ASP A 829 -3.38 -31.92 -3.24
N LEU A 830 -3.38 -33.02 -2.48
CA LEU A 830 -2.17 -33.80 -2.22
C LEU A 830 -1.65 -34.55 -3.46
N GLU A 831 -2.52 -34.95 -4.39
CA GLU A 831 -2.11 -35.65 -5.62
C GLU A 831 -1.38 -34.69 -6.55
N LEU A 832 -1.91 -33.47 -6.70
CA LEU A 832 -1.27 -32.40 -7.46
C LEU A 832 0.14 -32.08 -6.91
N ILE A 833 0.24 -31.88 -5.60
CA ILE A 833 1.51 -31.54 -4.96
C ILE A 833 2.55 -32.63 -5.18
N ASN A 834 2.18 -33.90 -4.94
CA ASN A 834 3.09 -35.02 -5.14
C ASN A 834 3.48 -35.20 -6.61
N ASP A 835 2.55 -34.98 -7.55
CA ASP A 835 2.83 -35.08 -8.98
C ASP A 835 3.84 -34.02 -9.44
N VAL A 836 3.67 -32.77 -8.99
CA VAL A 836 4.58 -31.65 -9.28
C VAL A 836 5.95 -31.86 -8.61
N LYS A 837 5.99 -32.25 -7.33
CA LYS A 837 7.26 -32.55 -6.63
C LYS A 837 8.05 -33.69 -7.28
N ALA A 838 7.39 -34.61 -7.97
CA ALA A 838 8.06 -35.66 -8.71
C ALA A 838 8.68 -35.17 -10.05
N SER A 839 8.26 -34.02 -10.59
CA SER A 839 8.77 -33.50 -11.87
C SER A 839 9.89 -32.47 -11.75
N ILE A 840 10.00 -31.74 -10.63
CA ILE A 840 10.95 -30.62 -10.47
C ILE A 840 11.78 -30.74 -9.20
N LYS A 841 12.85 -29.94 -9.11
CA LYS A 841 13.76 -29.86 -7.97
C LYS A 841 13.71 -28.53 -7.23
N ILE A 842 13.03 -27.51 -7.75
CA ILE A 842 12.80 -26.26 -7.00
C ILE A 842 11.71 -26.43 -5.90
N PRO A 843 11.72 -25.56 -4.86
CA PRO A 843 10.68 -25.53 -3.83
C PRO A 843 9.26 -25.38 -4.38
N VAL A 844 8.30 -26.03 -3.74
CA VAL A 844 6.85 -25.94 -4.02
C VAL A 844 6.10 -25.53 -2.76
N ILE A 845 5.37 -24.42 -2.87
CA ILE A 845 4.42 -23.93 -1.90
C ILE A 845 3.04 -24.54 -2.20
N ALA A 846 2.50 -25.31 -1.27
CA ALA A 846 1.11 -25.76 -1.31
C ALA A 846 0.15 -24.58 -1.04
N SER A 847 -0.76 -24.32 -1.97
CA SER A 847 -1.76 -23.25 -1.87
C SER A 847 -3.16 -23.75 -2.28
N SER A 848 -4.18 -22.97 -1.95
CA SER A 848 -5.63 -23.25 -2.13
C SER A 848 -6.18 -24.44 -1.32
N GLY A 849 -7.21 -24.18 -0.51
CA GLY A 849 -7.98 -25.20 0.21
C GLY A 849 -7.75 -25.28 1.72
N ALA A 850 -6.70 -24.64 2.25
CA ALA A 850 -6.48 -24.54 3.70
C ALA A 850 -7.68 -23.90 4.42
N GLY A 851 -8.03 -24.44 5.58
CA GLY A 851 -9.25 -24.08 6.32
C GLY A 851 -9.08 -24.15 7.84
N ASP A 852 -8.28 -25.10 8.30
CA ASP A 852 -7.91 -25.27 9.71
C ASP A 852 -6.45 -25.77 9.83
N PRO A 853 -5.86 -25.77 11.04
CA PRO A 853 -4.49 -26.23 11.27
C PRO A 853 -4.20 -27.68 10.87
N GLY A 854 -5.21 -28.56 10.85
CA GLY A 854 -5.10 -29.96 10.45
C GLY A 854 -4.68 -30.10 8.98
N HIS A 855 -5.15 -29.22 8.10
CA HIS A 855 -4.74 -29.24 6.69
C HIS A 855 -3.24 -28.94 6.49
N PHE A 856 -2.64 -28.12 7.35
CA PHE A 856 -1.19 -27.86 7.30
C PHE A 856 -0.41 -29.08 7.79
N GLU A 857 -0.86 -29.74 8.84
CA GLU A 857 -0.23 -30.98 9.31
C GLU A 857 -0.31 -32.07 8.25
N GLU A 858 -1.49 -32.25 7.66
CA GLU A 858 -1.73 -33.25 6.62
C GLU A 858 -0.80 -33.06 5.42
N VAL A 859 -0.71 -31.84 4.89
CA VAL A 859 0.11 -31.58 3.70
C VAL A 859 1.60 -31.76 3.98
N PHE A 860 2.10 -31.35 5.16
CA PHE A 860 3.51 -31.57 5.53
C PHE A 860 3.82 -33.03 5.90
N ALA A 861 2.83 -33.81 6.34
CA ALA A 861 3.00 -35.21 6.71
C ALA A 861 2.89 -36.15 5.50
N LYS A 862 2.01 -35.84 4.54
CA LYS A 862 1.68 -36.71 3.40
C LYS A 862 2.35 -36.31 2.08
N THR A 863 3.03 -35.17 2.04
CA THR A 863 3.73 -34.70 0.84
C THR A 863 5.12 -34.18 1.19
N SER A 864 5.94 -33.97 0.17
CA SER A 864 7.24 -33.31 0.30
C SER A 864 7.18 -31.82 -0.06
N THR A 865 6.05 -31.14 0.17
CA THR A 865 5.94 -29.69 -0.03
C THR A 865 6.90 -28.94 0.90
N ASP A 866 7.43 -27.81 0.43
CA ASP A 866 8.46 -27.04 1.13
C ASP A 866 7.85 -25.94 2.00
N ALA A 867 6.64 -25.50 1.68
CA ALA A 867 5.87 -24.51 2.44
C ALA A 867 4.37 -24.69 2.20
N ALA A 868 3.56 -24.14 3.09
CA ALA A 868 2.11 -24.11 2.93
C ALA A 868 1.59 -22.69 3.15
N LEU A 869 0.67 -22.27 2.30
CA LEU A 869 0.10 -20.93 2.27
C LEU A 869 -1.36 -20.94 2.70
N GLY A 870 -1.70 -20.03 3.61
CA GLY A 870 -3.09 -19.74 4.00
C GLY A 870 -3.46 -18.30 3.67
N ALA A 871 -4.69 -18.09 3.23
CA ALA A 871 -5.26 -16.76 2.97
C ALA A 871 -6.54 -16.56 3.78
N GLY A 872 -7.67 -17.07 3.28
CA GLY A 872 -9.00 -16.84 3.84
C GLY A 872 -9.14 -17.13 5.35
N MET A 873 -8.60 -18.25 5.83
CA MET A 873 -8.69 -18.61 7.26
C MET A 873 -7.98 -17.63 8.20
N PHE A 874 -6.87 -17.01 7.73
CA PHE A 874 -6.15 -15.98 8.48
C PHE A 874 -6.87 -14.64 8.38
N HIS A 875 -7.38 -14.30 7.19
CA HIS A 875 -8.13 -13.07 6.91
C HIS A 875 -9.38 -12.96 7.77
N ARG A 876 -10.13 -14.07 7.87
CA ARG A 876 -11.38 -14.16 8.64
C ARG A 876 -11.13 -14.26 10.15
N GLY A 877 -9.88 -14.41 10.58
CA GLY A 877 -9.51 -14.59 11.98
C GLY A 877 -10.03 -15.89 12.58
N GLU A 878 -10.36 -16.88 11.75
CA GLU A 878 -10.76 -18.22 12.19
C GLU A 878 -9.60 -18.90 12.91
N TYR A 879 -8.41 -18.73 12.34
CA TYR A 879 -7.15 -19.13 12.95
C TYR A 879 -6.10 -18.05 12.70
N THR A 880 -5.09 -18.01 13.57
CA THR A 880 -3.88 -17.21 13.41
C THR A 880 -2.73 -18.11 12.98
N VAL A 881 -1.68 -17.52 12.39
CA VAL A 881 -0.46 -18.28 12.06
C VAL A 881 0.15 -18.92 13.32
N LYS A 882 0.09 -18.22 14.46
CA LYS A 882 0.55 -18.72 15.76
C LYS A 882 -0.18 -20.01 16.17
N GLN A 883 -1.49 -20.09 15.95
CA GLN A 883 -2.27 -21.30 16.26
C GLN A 883 -1.91 -22.46 15.33
N VAL A 884 -1.74 -22.20 14.03
CA VAL A 884 -1.28 -23.23 13.07
C VAL A 884 0.09 -23.76 13.48
N LYS A 885 1.04 -22.89 13.79
CA LYS A 885 2.38 -23.29 14.26
C LYS A 885 2.35 -24.01 15.59
N GLY A 886 1.50 -23.58 16.53
CA GLY A 886 1.29 -24.26 17.80
C GLY A 886 0.86 -25.71 17.58
N PHE A 887 -0.14 -25.92 16.71
CA PHE A 887 -0.64 -27.24 16.34
C PHE A 887 0.43 -28.11 15.65
N LEU A 888 1.15 -27.55 14.67
CA LEU A 888 2.24 -28.26 13.98
C LEU A 888 3.33 -28.70 14.97
N ARG A 889 3.68 -27.85 15.93
CA ARG A 889 4.65 -28.17 16.99
C ARG A 889 4.14 -29.28 17.91
N GLU A 890 2.88 -29.26 18.32
CA GLU A 890 2.25 -30.33 19.11
C GLU A 890 2.29 -31.68 18.37
N LYS A 891 2.36 -31.65 17.04
CA LYS A 891 2.51 -32.82 16.17
C LYS A 891 3.98 -33.17 15.87
N GLY A 892 4.93 -32.52 16.54
CA GLY A 892 6.38 -32.79 16.42
C GLY A 892 7.04 -32.18 15.18
N GLN A 893 6.34 -31.34 14.42
CA GLN A 893 6.91 -30.62 13.27
C GLN A 893 7.77 -29.45 13.75
N LEU A 894 8.92 -29.26 13.10
CA LEU A 894 9.81 -28.14 13.39
C LEU A 894 9.24 -26.86 12.76
N VAL A 895 8.91 -25.86 13.57
CA VAL A 895 8.37 -24.56 13.12
C VAL A 895 9.15 -23.41 13.75
N ARG A 896 9.29 -22.29 13.02
CA ARG A 896 9.84 -21.06 13.60
C ARG A 896 8.92 -20.53 14.70
N GLN A 897 9.47 -20.32 15.89
CA GLN A 897 8.76 -19.63 16.97
C GLN A 897 8.81 -18.12 16.75
N TYR A 898 7.70 -17.45 17.07
CA TYR A 898 7.70 -15.99 17.14
C TYR A 898 8.48 -15.55 18.38
N GLU A 899 9.50 -14.73 18.17
CA GLU A 899 10.24 -14.06 19.24
C GLU A 899 9.68 -12.64 19.38
N GLU A 900 9.41 -12.22 20.62
CA GLU A 900 9.00 -10.83 20.89
C GLU A 900 10.11 -9.85 20.48
N GLY A 901 9.69 -8.68 20.01
CA GLY A 901 10.58 -7.64 19.49
C GLY A 901 11.56 -7.10 20.54
N LEU A 902 12.60 -6.41 20.05
CA LEU A 902 13.55 -5.63 20.85
C LEU A 902 12.97 -4.30 21.34
#